data_AF-A0A1H4UYS6-F1
#
_entry.id   AF-A0A1H4UYS6-F1
#
_cell.length_a   1.000
_cell.length_b   1.000
_cell.length_c   1.000
_cell.angle_alpha   90.00
_cell.angle_beta   90.00
_cell.angle_gamma   90.00
#
_symmetry.space_group_name_H-M   'P 1'
#
loop_
_entity.id
_entity.type
_entity.pdbx_description
1 polymer ?
#
loop_
_entity_poly.entity_id
_entity_poly.type
_entity_poly.pdbx_seq_one_letter_code
_entity_poly.pdbx_strand_id
1 'polypeptide(L)'
;MNSLFNADTLIASAKPWLDGISQEDRELYLAHEAWLVTRESELAKQLGHFSSLKDYARSIVNQNIKLEFGQDRDADEIVCNARYTFEVGGRKIEQEDTRTLTEQFIYGLYEEGQRAHLVFMGDELPAELNQQWFEEMMSADARAAYGAQFRSRYERQDVMQALKNVMSQRLLLSALAARHQGHINDKNFARIVSALYGDQAFTIDGVRLIDDTRALQHLILVARLDGQDGFLLYAPGSPGGQDWYELQNLQHVGIRVGEWTMDAKGRDYLTWQSHAVDREVIATYLKQVERLPSTWKGVSLVASPYKGAEVLTATIENIRAWRVAEEESRTPYAYRTASDAQRQNFARTRCELKALQVIATREGGFITYGKFCFDLIKQRIEQVLADRGERATVNPDRIFVSVSPQLGMTLTELISTETHFYADEQQTPWSYPRFTLEHDHPPISKLDIRDIAGWSRTLRPGEKYIEMLRSKHLDRSHPEGAFKRMVHLEVQRRQMKVGVMQERFNGRLTAEQYRQLMTVIENLEKIDTRTMSPMGEYPSDVRFSAMFKLHLREKLVVGVFVFRLIIGDRVEEFLYTPDAPDGRLIRPFSEFVSAVKKLKFGNYFYDRVRYKDQRVVRTYITDLEELGNFNEAPVLLRDSRVRDLGRSYDDLIYRTISDVDEKTESLDEIIFKLVFGAVEAAATVVSVVIPPVGIAMSVVLLTRSVLEGAEAYNDGDRATAAWHFLDALIELASLGKAGLSKGGATKLQKDFIGLLGDVYSVQKFYSQATGQQKLPLQALEVIQAILSDPQALDSKTRLL
;
A
#
# COMPACT_ATOMS: atom_id res chain seq x y z
N MET A 1 19.65 19.53 -10.16
CA MET A 1 19.59 20.64 -9.18
C MET A 1 18.28 21.42 -9.44
N ASN A 2 17.27 21.37 -8.56
CA ASN A 2 16.10 22.29 -8.49
C ASN A 2 14.95 21.71 -7.65
N SER A 3 14.94 22.01 -6.34
CA SER A 3 13.73 22.40 -5.61
C SER A 3 14.14 23.23 -4.39
N LEU A 4 15.10 24.14 -4.61
CA LEU A 4 15.32 25.22 -3.66
C LEU A 4 14.17 26.20 -3.88
N PHE A 5 13.20 26.13 -2.96
CA PHE A 5 12.50 27.26 -2.39
C PHE A 5 12.50 28.51 -3.28
N ASN A 6 11.52 28.60 -4.16
CA ASN A 6 11.18 29.88 -4.74
C ASN A 6 10.46 30.67 -3.63
N ALA A 7 11.19 31.62 -3.03
CA ALA A 7 10.71 32.45 -1.94
C ALA A 7 9.41 33.21 -2.30
N ASP A 8 9.16 33.40 -3.60
CA ASP A 8 7.96 34.08 -4.11
C ASP A 8 6.69 33.21 -4.10
N THR A 9 6.81 31.88 -4.10
CA THR A 9 5.63 30.97 -4.04
C THR A 9 5.12 30.72 -2.62
N LEU A 10 5.94 30.92 -1.59
CA LEU A 10 5.51 30.81 -0.18
C LEU A 10 4.64 32.00 0.27
N ILE A 11 4.66 33.11 -0.47
CA ILE A 11 3.79 34.27 -0.21
C ILE A 11 2.33 33.96 -0.62
N ALA A 12 2.08 32.94 -1.46
CA ALA A 12 0.77 32.65 -2.02
C ALA A 12 -0.13 31.70 -1.19
N SER A 13 0.37 31.14 -0.08
CA SER A 13 -0.47 30.44 0.92
C SER A 13 -0.35 31.12 2.28
N ALA A 14 -0.70 32.40 2.34
CA ALA A 14 -0.89 33.05 3.63
C ALA A 14 -1.92 32.25 4.45
N LYS A 15 -1.46 31.60 5.52
CA LYS A 15 -2.34 30.92 6.47
C LYS A 15 -3.35 31.97 6.96
N PRO A 16 -4.67 31.74 6.87
CA PRO A 16 -5.68 32.78 7.11
C PRO A 16 -5.57 33.53 8.46
N TRP A 17 -4.96 32.91 9.47
CA TRP A 17 -4.74 33.52 10.78
C TRP A 17 -3.64 34.61 10.79
N LEU A 18 -2.71 34.60 9.82
CA LEU A 18 -1.63 35.60 9.71
C LEU A 18 -2.14 37.00 9.32
N ASP A 19 -3.31 37.08 8.71
CA ASP A 19 -3.94 38.37 8.38
C ASP A 19 -4.67 38.99 9.59
N GLY A 20 -4.89 38.20 10.65
CA GLY A 20 -5.57 38.63 11.88
C GLY A 20 -4.65 39.13 13.00
N ILE A 21 -3.33 39.13 12.81
CA ILE A 21 -2.34 39.54 13.82
C ILE A 21 -1.71 40.90 13.52
N SER A 22 -1.04 41.49 14.51
CA SER A 22 -0.36 42.77 14.35
C SER A 22 0.74 42.69 13.28
N GLN A 23 1.03 43.82 12.62
CA GLN A 23 2.10 43.88 11.62
C GLN A 23 3.46 43.48 12.23
N GLU A 24 3.75 43.91 13.45
CA GLU A 24 4.99 43.58 14.17
C GLU A 24 5.10 42.07 14.45
N ASP A 25 4.03 41.44 14.93
CA ASP A 25 4.00 39.99 15.16
C ASP A 25 4.11 39.19 13.85
N ARG A 26 3.51 39.69 12.77
CA ARG A 26 3.63 39.09 11.43
C ARG A 26 5.07 39.16 10.92
N GLU A 27 5.72 40.31 11.05
CA GLU A 27 7.12 40.48 10.66
C GLU A 27 8.05 39.58 11.50
N LEU A 28 7.79 39.46 12.82
CA LEU A 28 8.52 38.55 13.69
C LEU A 28 8.35 37.09 13.26
N TYR A 29 7.11 36.65 12.98
CA TYR A 29 6.84 35.28 12.52
C TYR A 29 7.59 34.98 11.21
N LEU A 30 7.49 35.87 10.22
CA LEU A 30 8.17 35.72 8.92
C LEU A 30 9.71 35.71 9.08
N ALA A 31 10.26 36.48 10.00
CA ALA A 31 11.69 36.44 10.31
C ALA A 31 12.11 35.08 10.89
N HIS A 32 11.33 34.52 11.82
CA HIS A 32 11.59 33.18 12.37
C HIS A 32 11.42 32.06 11.34
N GLU A 33 10.51 32.22 10.38
CA GLU A 33 10.35 31.31 9.23
C GLU A 33 11.58 31.36 8.31
N ALA A 34 12.07 32.56 7.96
CA ALA A 34 13.28 32.73 7.18
C ALA A 34 14.52 32.15 7.88
N TRP A 35 14.62 32.30 9.21
CA TRP A 35 15.68 31.66 9.99
C TRP A 35 15.56 30.13 10.00
N LEU A 36 14.35 29.58 10.01
CA LEU A 36 14.16 28.13 9.90
C LEU A 36 14.67 27.61 8.57
N VAL A 37 14.28 28.25 7.45
CA VAL A 37 14.77 27.91 6.11
C VAL A 37 16.30 27.98 6.05
N THR A 38 16.89 29.02 6.63
CA THR A 38 18.36 29.18 6.70
C THR A 38 19.02 28.02 7.46
N ARG A 39 18.48 27.63 8.62
CA ARG A 39 19.00 26.54 9.44
C ARG A 39 18.82 25.18 8.79
N GLU A 40 17.71 24.97 8.08
CA GLU A 40 17.47 23.75 7.30
C GLU A 40 18.42 23.65 6.11
N SER A 41 18.71 24.77 5.44
CA SER A 41 19.74 24.85 4.41
C SER A 41 21.12 24.50 4.97
N GLU A 42 21.46 24.99 6.17
CA GLU A 42 22.71 24.65 6.83
C GLU A 42 22.78 23.15 7.18
N LEU A 43 21.71 22.58 7.74
CA LEU A 43 21.63 21.14 7.96
C LEU A 43 21.80 20.35 6.66
N ALA A 44 21.17 20.79 5.57
CA ALA A 44 21.31 20.16 4.25
C ALA A 44 22.76 20.22 3.75
N LYS A 45 23.46 21.36 3.92
CA LYS A 45 24.89 21.48 3.60
C LYS A 45 25.75 20.53 4.45
N GLN A 46 25.46 20.45 5.75
CA GLN A 46 26.14 19.55 6.67
C GLN A 46 25.86 18.08 6.38
N LEU A 47 24.71 17.74 5.78
CA LEU A 47 24.44 16.38 5.29
C LEU A 47 25.11 16.15 3.93
N GLY A 48 25.17 17.15 3.05
CA GLY A 48 25.67 17.02 1.69
C GLY A 48 24.84 15.99 0.92
N HIS A 49 25.50 15.12 0.15
CA HIS A 49 24.83 14.06 -0.61
C HIS A 49 24.23 12.94 0.25
N PHE A 50 24.43 12.96 1.57
CA PHE A 50 23.87 11.95 2.48
C PHE A 50 22.45 12.29 2.96
N SER A 51 21.87 13.41 2.53
CA SER A 51 20.49 13.83 2.83
C SER A 51 19.44 12.78 2.47
N SER A 52 19.65 12.07 1.36
CA SER A 52 18.77 11.02 0.87
C SER A 52 19.55 9.98 0.06
N LEU A 53 18.98 8.78 -0.09
CA LEU A 53 19.52 7.73 -0.96
C LEU A 53 19.62 8.21 -2.42
N LYS A 54 18.65 9.01 -2.90
CA LYS A 54 18.67 9.57 -4.25
C LYS A 54 19.80 10.56 -4.44
N ASP A 55 20.02 11.46 -3.50
CA ASP A 55 21.14 12.43 -3.57
C ASP A 55 22.50 11.73 -3.52
N TYR A 56 22.61 10.68 -2.69
CA TYR A 56 23.83 9.88 -2.58
C TYR A 56 24.14 9.16 -3.90
N ALA A 57 23.15 8.44 -4.44
CA ALA A 57 23.26 7.78 -5.73
C ALA A 57 23.60 8.76 -6.86
N ARG A 58 22.89 9.90 -6.94
CA ARG A 58 23.13 10.94 -7.94
C ARG A 58 24.56 11.46 -7.86
N SER A 59 25.09 11.68 -6.66
CA SER A 59 26.46 12.15 -6.49
C SER A 59 27.50 11.17 -7.02
N ILE A 60 27.28 9.87 -6.81
CA ILE A 60 28.16 8.81 -7.34
C ILE A 60 28.08 8.79 -8.86
N VAL A 61 26.88 8.77 -9.42
CA VAL A 61 26.70 8.69 -10.89
C VAL A 61 27.27 9.92 -11.57
N ASN A 62 26.97 11.13 -11.08
CA ASN A 62 27.53 12.37 -11.64
C ASN A 62 29.06 12.38 -11.57
N GLN A 63 29.64 11.88 -10.49
CA GLN A 63 31.09 11.76 -10.36
C GLN A 63 31.68 10.78 -11.40
N ASN A 64 31.05 9.63 -11.63
CA ASN A 64 31.50 8.68 -12.65
C ASN A 64 31.38 9.26 -14.06
N ILE A 65 30.27 9.92 -14.39
CA ILE A 65 30.09 10.62 -15.68
C ILE A 65 31.21 11.64 -15.89
N LYS A 66 31.52 12.45 -14.87
CA LYS A 66 32.57 13.46 -14.92
C LYS A 66 33.96 12.86 -15.08
N LEU A 67 34.25 11.76 -14.38
CA LEU A 67 35.54 11.08 -14.44
C LEU A 67 35.77 10.39 -15.78
N GLU A 68 34.75 9.74 -16.34
CA GLU A 68 34.91 8.94 -17.56
C GLU A 68 34.69 9.73 -18.85
N PHE A 69 33.74 10.66 -18.86
CA PHE A 69 33.37 11.43 -20.06
C PHE A 69 33.81 12.89 -20.02
N GLY A 70 34.34 13.38 -18.90
CA GLY A 70 34.76 14.78 -18.75
C GLY A 70 33.60 15.79 -18.75
N GLN A 71 32.36 15.32 -18.61
CA GLN A 71 31.14 16.14 -18.64
C GLN A 71 30.57 16.34 -17.24
N ASP A 72 30.19 17.57 -16.90
CA ASP A 72 29.44 17.87 -15.68
C ASP A 72 27.95 17.83 -16.01
N ARG A 73 27.33 16.66 -15.82
CA ARG A 73 25.94 16.40 -16.21
C ARG A 73 25.16 15.80 -15.06
N ASP A 74 23.91 16.23 -14.92
CA ASP A 74 23.00 15.69 -13.91
C ASP A 74 22.43 14.34 -14.38
N ALA A 75 22.68 13.28 -13.62
CA ALA A 75 22.16 11.94 -13.90
C ALA A 75 20.61 11.88 -13.85
N ASP A 76 19.94 12.84 -13.20
CA ASP A 76 18.48 12.93 -13.23
C ASP A 76 17.94 13.43 -14.59
N GLU A 77 18.78 14.01 -15.46
CA GLU A 77 18.40 14.46 -16.81
C GLU A 77 18.58 13.35 -17.86
N ILE A 78 19.21 12.23 -17.49
CA ILE A 78 19.42 11.09 -18.38
C ILE A 78 18.30 10.09 -18.14
N VAL A 79 17.52 9.83 -19.17
CA VAL A 79 16.42 8.85 -19.13
C VAL A 79 16.99 7.46 -19.44
N CYS A 80 16.63 6.48 -18.62
CA CYS A 80 16.92 5.07 -18.82
C CYS A 80 15.62 4.30 -19.07
N ASN A 81 15.55 3.64 -20.23
CA ASN A 81 14.53 2.65 -20.53
C ASN A 81 15.10 1.26 -20.28
N ALA A 82 14.52 0.56 -19.31
CA ALA A 82 14.86 -0.83 -19.00
C ALA A 82 13.79 -1.77 -19.56
N ARG A 83 14.17 -2.64 -20.49
CA ARG A 83 13.27 -3.65 -21.08
C ARG A 83 13.70 -5.05 -20.66
N TYR A 84 12.78 -5.78 -20.04
CA TYR A 84 12.99 -7.15 -19.63
C TYR A 84 11.93 -8.05 -20.22
N THR A 85 12.30 -9.28 -20.55
CA THR A 85 11.37 -10.23 -21.15
C THR A 85 11.56 -11.62 -20.60
N PHE A 86 10.45 -12.29 -20.29
CA PHE A 86 10.42 -13.64 -19.78
C PHE A 86 9.19 -14.39 -20.33
N GLU A 87 9.15 -15.71 -20.19
CA GLU A 87 8.08 -16.55 -20.73
C GLU A 87 7.20 -17.14 -19.63
N VAL A 88 5.88 -17.15 -19.87
CA VAL A 88 4.89 -17.82 -19.01
C VAL A 88 3.83 -18.48 -19.88
N GLY A 89 3.59 -19.78 -19.65
CA GLY A 89 2.55 -20.53 -20.35
C GLY A 89 2.71 -20.55 -21.87
N GLY A 90 3.95 -20.50 -22.37
CA GLY A 90 4.26 -20.45 -23.81
C GLY A 90 4.02 -19.09 -24.47
N ARG A 91 3.76 -18.04 -23.69
CA ARG A 91 3.66 -16.66 -24.15
C ARG A 91 4.78 -15.80 -23.57
N LYS A 92 5.15 -14.75 -24.29
CA LYS A 92 6.27 -13.88 -23.93
C LYS A 92 5.72 -12.63 -23.25
N ILE A 93 6.22 -12.31 -22.06
CA ILE A 93 5.82 -11.12 -21.29
C ILE A 93 6.98 -10.14 -21.31
N GLU A 94 6.72 -8.93 -21.81
CA GLU A 94 7.68 -7.82 -21.81
C GLU A 94 7.30 -6.79 -20.74
N GLN A 95 8.26 -6.45 -19.88
CA GLN A 95 8.19 -5.34 -18.95
C GLN A 95 9.16 -4.24 -19.41
N GLU A 96 8.64 -3.02 -19.57
CA GLU A 96 9.40 -1.83 -19.91
C GLU A 96 9.19 -0.78 -18.82
N ASP A 97 10.27 -0.32 -18.20
CA ASP A 97 10.26 0.71 -17.15
C ASP A 97 11.14 1.90 -17.56
N THR A 98 10.61 3.11 -17.42
CA THR A 98 11.30 4.39 -17.65
C THR A 98 11.68 5.03 -16.32
N ARG A 99 12.98 5.27 -16.12
CA ARG A 99 13.58 5.84 -14.90
C ARG A 99 14.63 6.89 -15.24
N THR A 100 15.02 7.75 -14.30
CA THR A 100 16.29 8.48 -14.48
C THR A 100 17.49 7.54 -14.31
N LEU A 101 18.69 7.95 -14.76
CA LEU A 101 19.90 7.15 -14.56
C LEU A 101 20.22 6.96 -13.07
N THR A 102 20.02 7.99 -12.25
CA THR A 102 20.10 7.88 -10.77
C THR A 102 19.19 6.78 -10.24
N GLU A 103 17.95 6.76 -10.73
CA GLU A 103 16.93 5.83 -10.28
C GLU A 103 17.23 4.40 -10.73
N GLN A 104 17.73 4.21 -11.95
CA GLN A 104 18.21 2.93 -12.44
C GLN A 104 19.43 2.44 -11.64
N PHE A 105 20.34 3.32 -11.25
CA PHE A 105 21.48 2.99 -10.38
C PHE A 105 21.04 2.47 -9.01
N ILE A 106 19.99 3.06 -8.42
CA ILE A 106 19.45 2.58 -7.13
C ILE A 106 18.66 1.28 -7.30
N TYR A 107 17.95 1.12 -8.42
CA TYR A 107 17.21 -0.10 -8.74
C TYR A 107 18.15 -1.30 -8.95
N GLY A 108 19.31 -1.05 -9.58
CA GLY A 108 20.37 -2.01 -9.80
C GLY A 108 20.16 -2.89 -11.04
N LEU A 109 20.87 -4.02 -11.07
CA LEU A 109 20.88 -4.97 -12.18
C LEU A 109 20.08 -6.24 -11.84
N TYR A 110 19.68 -7.00 -12.85
CA TYR A 110 19.23 -8.41 -12.70
C TYR A 110 20.42 -9.35 -12.78
N GLU A 111 20.27 -10.66 -12.56
CA GLU A 111 21.43 -11.57 -12.59
C GLU A 111 22.12 -11.59 -13.97
N GLU A 112 23.41 -11.92 -13.98
CA GLU A 112 24.16 -12.15 -15.22
C GLU A 112 23.47 -13.22 -16.09
N GLY A 113 23.37 -12.97 -17.40
CA GLY A 113 22.60 -13.81 -18.33
C GLY A 113 21.08 -13.60 -18.29
N GLN A 114 20.57 -12.79 -17.37
CA GLN A 114 19.14 -12.41 -17.25
C GLN A 114 18.97 -10.88 -17.15
N ARG A 115 19.93 -10.11 -17.68
CA ARG A 115 19.91 -8.64 -17.65
C ARG A 115 18.69 -8.09 -18.39
N ALA A 116 18.11 -7.01 -17.86
CA ALA A 116 17.29 -6.14 -18.67
C ALA A 116 18.15 -5.46 -19.74
N HIS A 117 17.59 -5.25 -20.91
CA HIS A 117 18.20 -4.40 -21.92
C HIS A 117 18.01 -2.93 -21.54
N LEU A 118 19.12 -2.20 -21.38
CA LEU A 118 19.11 -0.79 -20.97
C LEU A 118 19.43 0.11 -22.16
N VAL A 119 18.60 1.13 -22.36
CA VAL A 119 18.82 2.19 -23.35
C VAL A 119 18.80 3.54 -22.63
N PHE A 120 19.85 4.34 -22.83
CA PHE A 120 19.96 5.68 -22.26
C PHE A 120 19.63 6.74 -23.30
N MET A 121 18.87 7.75 -22.91
CA MET A 121 18.38 8.83 -23.77
C MET A 121 18.55 10.19 -23.08
N GLY A 122 18.90 11.19 -23.87
CA GLY A 122 19.18 12.54 -23.41
C GLY A 122 19.96 13.32 -24.47
N ASP A 123 19.98 14.64 -24.36
CA ASP A 123 20.62 15.52 -25.34
C ASP A 123 22.15 15.31 -25.37
N GLU A 124 22.77 15.10 -26.53
CA GLU A 124 24.24 15.03 -26.66
C GLU A 124 24.94 14.00 -25.71
N LEU A 125 24.35 12.82 -25.50
CA LEU A 125 24.99 11.76 -24.72
C LEU A 125 26.20 11.14 -25.45
N PRO A 126 27.33 10.87 -24.75
CA PRO A 126 28.43 10.07 -25.29
C PRO A 126 27.96 8.68 -25.71
N ALA A 127 28.45 8.14 -26.82
CA ALA A 127 28.08 6.80 -27.31
C ALA A 127 28.55 5.68 -26.36
N GLU A 128 29.59 5.96 -25.58
CA GLU A 128 30.15 5.10 -24.56
C GLU A 128 29.27 5.01 -23.30
N LEU A 129 28.35 5.97 -23.07
CA LEU A 129 27.35 5.91 -22.00
C LEU A 129 26.24 4.93 -22.39
N ASN A 130 26.57 3.64 -22.30
CA ASN A 130 25.74 2.52 -22.74
C ASN A 130 25.62 1.46 -21.63
N GLN A 131 24.93 0.35 -21.92
CA GLN A 131 24.67 -0.71 -20.94
C GLN A 131 25.96 -1.29 -20.35
N GLN A 132 27.00 -1.49 -21.16
CA GLN A 132 28.27 -2.05 -20.67
C GLN A 132 28.90 -1.12 -19.63
N TRP A 133 28.97 0.18 -19.93
CA TRP A 133 29.45 1.19 -18.99
C TRP A 133 28.65 1.17 -17.68
N PHE A 134 27.31 1.12 -17.77
CA PHE A 134 26.48 1.08 -16.57
C PHE A 134 26.75 -0.19 -15.73
N GLU A 135 26.94 -1.35 -16.37
CA GLU A 135 27.29 -2.59 -15.68
C GLU A 135 28.67 -2.53 -15.01
N GLU A 136 29.66 -1.89 -15.64
CA GLU A 136 30.99 -1.66 -15.06
C GLU A 136 30.95 -0.68 -13.87
N MET A 137 30.14 0.38 -13.97
CA MET A 137 29.92 1.35 -12.90
C MET A 137 29.24 0.72 -11.67
N MET A 138 28.41 -0.31 -11.86
CA MET A 138 27.68 -1.05 -10.80
C MET A 138 28.60 -1.95 -9.95
N SER A 139 29.77 -1.46 -9.57
CA SER A 139 30.76 -2.10 -8.69
C SER A 139 30.28 -2.30 -7.26
N ALA A 140 29.29 -1.52 -6.81
CA ALA A 140 28.64 -1.66 -5.50
C ALA A 140 27.17 -1.25 -5.55
N ASP A 141 26.32 -1.96 -4.80
CA ASP A 141 24.91 -1.62 -4.64
C ASP A 141 24.75 -0.34 -3.81
N ALA A 142 24.17 0.70 -4.41
CA ALA A 142 24.00 2.01 -3.78
C ALA A 142 23.22 1.95 -2.46
N ARG A 143 22.20 1.09 -2.40
CA ARG A 143 21.33 0.93 -1.22
C ARG A 143 22.08 0.25 -0.08
N ALA A 144 22.89 -0.75 -0.42
CA ALA A 144 23.74 -1.45 0.54
C ALA A 144 24.81 -0.52 1.13
N ALA A 145 25.44 0.31 0.29
CA ALA A 145 26.48 1.25 0.71
C ALA A 145 25.95 2.45 1.51
N TYR A 146 24.78 2.99 1.13
CA TYR A 146 24.24 4.21 1.70
C TYR A 146 24.01 4.12 3.21
N GLY A 147 23.41 3.04 3.72
CA GLY A 147 23.01 2.95 5.13
C GLY A 147 24.17 3.13 6.12
N ALA A 148 25.36 2.60 5.82
CA ALA A 148 26.54 2.77 6.67
C ALA A 148 27.06 4.22 6.65
N GLN A 149 27.10 4.84 5.46
CA GLN A 149 27.54 6.22 5.29
C GLN A 149 26.56 7.21 5.92
N PHE A 150 25.26 6.97 5.75
CA PHE A 150 24.19 7.72 6.38
C PHE A 150 24.34 7.73 7.91
N ARG A 151 24.50 6.54 8.52
CA ARG A 151 24.69 6.43 9.98
C ARG A 151 25.91 7.21 10.46
N SER A 152 27.05 7.05 9.80
CA SER A 152 28.30 7.76 10.11
C SER A 152 28.13 9.28 10.00
N ARG A 153 27.38 9.77 8.99
CA ARG A 153 27.12 11.20 8.82
C ARG A 153 26.34 11.78 10.00
N TYR A 154 25.34 11.06 10.49
CA TYR A 154 24.52 11.45 11.65
C TYR A 154 25.25 11.28 13.00
N GLU A 155 26.47 10.76 13.03
CA GLU A 155 27.32 10.72 14.24
C GLU A 155 28.21 11.95 14.37
N ARG A 156 28.33 12.77 13.32
CA ARG A 156 29.18 13.97 13.37
C ARG A 156 28.55 15.07 14.23
N GLN A 157 29.41 15.73 15.00
CA GLN A 157 29.02 16.78 15.93
C GLN A 157 28.40 18.00 15.22
N ASP A 158 28.89 18.36 14.02
CA ASP A 158 28.35 19.45 13.20
C ASP A 158 26.91 19.19 12.74
N VAL A 159 26.61 17.96 12.29
CA VAL A 159 25.26 17.52 11.93
C VAL A 159 24.34 17.53 13.14
N MET A 160 24.80 17.02 14.28
CA MET A 160 24.01 17.02 15.53
C MET A 160 23.71 18.45 16.01
N GLN A 161 24.67 19.37 15.88
CA GLN A 161 24.47 20.78 16.21
C GLN A 161 23.50 21.46 15.23
N ALA A 162 23.60 21.19 13.93
CA ALA A 162 22.67 21.70 12.93
C ALA A 162 21.23 21.19 13.18
N LEU A 163 21.08 19.90 13.51
CA LEU A 163 19.79 19.33 13.92
C LEU A 163 19.20 20.02 15.16
N LYS A 164 20.04 20.28 16.18
CA LYS A 164 19.64 21.04 17.37
C LYS A 164 19.13 22.42 17.01
N ASN A 165 19.84 23.13 16.14
CA ASN A 165 19.47 24.47 15.69
C ASN A 165 18.12 24.47 14.94
N VAL A 166 17.92 23.51 14.03
CA VAL A 166 16.64 23.33 13.31
C VAL A 166 15.51 23.04 14.29
N MET A 167 15.68 22.07 15.19
CA MET A 167 14.63 21.69 16.15
C MET A 167 14.26 22.84 17.09
N SER A 168 15.25 23.55 17.62
CA SER A 168 15.05 24.74 18.45
C SER A 168 14.22 25.80 17.71
N GLN A 169 14.54 26.06 16.44
CA GLN A 169 13.80 27.04 15.63
C GLN A 169 12.37 26.58 15.33
N ARG A 170 12.16 25.29 15.06
CA ARG A 170 10.83 24.72 14.82
C ARG A 170 9.92 24.81 16.04
N LEU A 171 10.44 24.47 17.22
CA LEU A 171 9.68 24.59 18.46
C LEU A 171 9.30 26.05 18.73
N LEU A 172 10.21 26.98 18.48
CA LEU A 172 9.94 28.41 18.65
C LEU A 172 8.89 28.93 17.65
N LEU A 173 9.05 28.60 16.36
CA LEU A 173 8.13 29.04 15.30
C LEU A 173 6.72 28.46 15.50
N SER A 174 6.62 27.17 15.82
CA SER A 174 5.33 26.51 16.10
C SER A 174 4.67 27.06 17.38
N ALA A 175 5.45 27.36 18.42
CA ALA A 175 4.92 27.99 19.63
C ALA A 175 4.42 29.43 19.34
N LEU A 176 5.13 30.18 18.49
CA LEU A 176 4.69 31.51 18.06
C LEU A 176 3.38 31.42 17.27
N ALA A 177 3.28 30.48 16.33
CA ALA A 177 2.04 30.21 15.59
C ALA A 177 0.89 29.82 16.54
N ALA A 178 1.16 28.96 17.52
CA ALA A 178 0.18 28.51 18.51
C ALA A 178 -0.29 29.66 19.42
N ARG A 179 0.61 30.58 19.80
CA ARG A 179 0.27 31.78 20.58
C ARG A 179 -0.72 32.66 19.81
N HIS A 180 -0.43 32.91 18.54
CA HIS A 180 -1.28 33.75 17.69
C HIS A 180 -2.62 33.12 17.32
N GLN A 181 -2.68 31.80 17.23
CA GLN A 181 -3.92 31.05 17.02
C GLN A 181 -4.74 30.85 18.31
N GLY A 182 -4.22 31.28 19.47
CA GLY A 182 -4.86 31.10 20.76
C GLY A 182 -4.83 29.65 21.27
N HIS A 183 -3.99 28.79 20.70
CA HIS A 183 -3.78 27.42 21.18
C HIS A 183 -2.95 27.39 22.47
N ILE A 184 -2.08 28.39 22.66
CA ILE A 184 -1.36 28.61 23.91
C ILE A 184 -1.41 30.08 24.33
N ASN A 185 -1.33 30.34 25.64
CA ASN A 185 -1.28 31.70 26.19
C ASN A 185 0.16 32.25 26.30
N ASP A 186 0.31 33.55 26.55
CA ASP A 186 1.62 34.23 26.64
C ASP A 186 2.53 33.67 27.74
N LYS A 187 1.97 33.26 28.89
CA LYS A 187 2.73 32.64 29.98
C LYS A 187 3.33 31.31 29.51
N ASN A 188 2.56 30.50 28.80
CA ASN A 188 3.00 29.20 28.30
C ASN A 188 3.93 29.31 27.10
N PHE A 189 3.75 30.30 26.23
CA PHE A 189 4.74 30.67 25.22
C PHE A 189 6.08 31.03 25.87
N ALA A 190 6.09 31.89 26.90
CA ALA A 190 7.30 32.26 27.62
C ALA A 190 8.00 31.05 28.27
N ARG A 191 7.25 30.07 28.77
CA ARG A 191 7.82 28.82 29.30
C ARG A 191 8.55 28.00 28.24
N ILE A 192 7.97 27.87 27.04
CA ILE A 192 8.62 27.17 25.92
C ILE A 192 9.92 27.90 25.55
N VAL A 193 9.86 29.22 25.44
CA VAL A 193 11.04 30.07 25.17
C VAL A 193 12.11 29.85 26.24
N SER A 194 11.78 29.97 27.53
CA SER A 194 12.73 29.76 28.63
C SER A 194 13.37 28.37 28.62
N ALA A 195 12.58 27.32 28.35
CA ALA A 195 13.12 25.97 28.20
C ALA A 195 14.13 25.91 27.04
N LEU A 196 13.78 26.44 25.86
CA LEU A 196 14.67 26.44 24.69
C LEU A 196 15.96 27.26 24.89
N TYR A 197 15.91 28.33 25.69
CA TYR A 197 17.08 29.15 26.05
C TYR A 197 17.86 28.62 27.26
N GLY A 198 17.50 27.43 27.78
CA GLY A 198 18.30 26.69 28.74
C GLY A 198 18.10 27.08 30.20
N ASP A 199 16.90 27.53 30.57
CA ASP A 199 16.50 27.65 31.96
C ASP A 199 16.42 26.24 32.61
N GLN A 200 17.14 26.06 33.71
CA GLN A 200 17.22 24.79 34.43
C GLN A 200 15.91 24.41 35.13
N ALA A 201 14.96 25.33 35.28
CA ALA A 201 13.65 25.05 35.88
C ALA A 201 12.77 24.18 34.97
N PHE A 202 13.08 24.07 33.67
CA PHE A 202 12.25 23.35 32.71
C PHE A 202 12.93 22.10 32.14
N THR A 203 12.11 21.14 31.73
CA THR A 203 12.52 19.94 30.99
C THR A 203 11.80 19.86 29.66
N ILE A 204 12.43 19.13 28.74
CA ILE A 204 11.87 18.74 27.45
C ILE A 204 12.01 17.22 27.35
N ASP A 205 10.90 16.52 27.51
CA ASP A 205 10.85 15.07 27.64
C ASP A 205 10.11 14.42 26.46
N GLY A 206 10.50 13.20 26.09
CA GLY A 206 9.81 12.44 25.05
C GLY A 206 8.55 11.74 25.59
N VAL A 207 7.59 11.46 24.71
CA VAL A 207 6.38 10.68 25.06
C VAL A 207 6.45 9.29 24.45
N ARG A 208 6.05 8.25 25.18
CA ARG A 208 5.87 6.88 24.66
C ARG A 208 4.48 6.32 25.01
N LEU A 209 4.03 5.35 24.22
CA LEU A 209 2.71 4.72 24.37
C LEU A 209 2.72 3.44 25.20
N ILE A 210 3.82 2.70 25.17
CA ILE A 210 3.99 1.42 25.84
C ILE A 210 5.29 1.50 26.64
N ASP A 211 5.31 0.90 27.82
CA ASP A 211 6.57 0.79 28.56
C ASP A 211 7.59 -0.04 27.79
N ASP A 212 8.87 0.26 27.99
CA ASP A 212 10.01 -0.34 27.28
C ASP A 212 10.09 -0.08 25.76
N THR A 213 9.22 0.78 25.21
CA THR A 213 9.41 1.34 23.86
C THR A 213 10.14 2.68 23.90
N ARG A 214 10.71 3.09 22.76
CA ARG A 214 11.33 4.41 22.59
C ARG A 214 10.29 5.52 22.57
N ALA A 215 10.77 6.75 22.78
CA ALA A 215 9.96 7.95 22.61
C ALA A 215 9.50 8.07 21.15
N LEU A 216 8.26 8.52 20.97
CA LEU A 216 7.74 8.93 19.68
C LEU A 216 8.57 10.10 19.13
N GLN A 217 8.72 10.16 17.81
CA GLN A 217 9.67 11.08 17.14
C GLN A 217 9.41 12.55 17.48
N HIS A 218 8.15 12.98 17.42
CA HIS A 218 7.77 14.39 17.55
C HIS A 218 6.83 14.70 18.72
N LEU A 219 6.43 13.71 19.52
CA LEU A 219 5.64 13.98 20.72
C LEU A 219 6.57 14.30 21.89
N ILE A 220 6.58 15.58 22.24
CA ILE A 220 7.50 16.15 23.22
C ILE A 220 6.70 16.93 24.25
N LEU A 221 7.09 16.83 25.52
CA LEU A 221 6.48 17.57 26.62
C LEU A 221 7.45 18.58 27.19
N VAL A 222 7.01 19.84 27.27
CA VAL A 222 7.68 20.88 28.05
C VAL A 222 6.99 21.01 29.39
N ALA A 223 7.76 20.85 30.47
CA ALA A 223 7.23 20.92 31.84
C ALA A 223 8.22 21.62 32.77
N ARG A 224 7.73 22.10 33.91
CA ARG A 224 8.58 22.61 35.00
C ARG A 224 8.97 21.45 35.91
N LEU A 225 10.22 21.42 36.39
CA LEU A 225 10.76 20.32 37.21
C LEU A 225 10.00 20.09 38.51
N ASP A 226 9.41 21.13 39.07
CA ASP A 226 8.62 21.05 40.31
C ASP A 226 7.15 20.66 40.09
N GLY A 227 6.78 20.34 38.84
CA GLY A 227 5.44 19.92 38.46
C GLY A 227 4.38 21.03 38.47
N GLN A 228 4.77 22.28 38.73
CA GLN A 228 3.84 23.40 38.67
C GLN A 228 3.58 23.84 37.22
N ASP A 229 2.45 24.52 37.01
CA ASP A 229 2.01 25.06 35.72
C ASP A 229 1.67 24.03 34.62
N GLY A 230 1.59 22.74 34.95
CA GLY A 230 1.15 21.70 34.01
C GLY A 230 2.13 21.43 32.86
N PHE A 231 1.65 20.81 31.80
CA PHE A 231 2.40 20.28 30.67
C PHE A 231 2.01 20.97 29.35
N LEU A 232 3.00 21.18 28.48
CA LEU A 232 2.79 21.64 27.11
C LEU A 232 3.23 20.54 26.16
N LEU A 233 2.27 19.92 25.48
CA LEU A 233 2.52 18.85 24.51
C LEU A 233 2.72 19.46 23.13
N TYR A 234 3.91 19.28 22.56
CA TYR A 234 4.17 19.46 21.15
C TYR A 234 3.84 18.15 20.41
N ALA A 235 2.94 18.21 19.44
CA ALA A 235 2.52 17.08 18.62
C ALA A 235 2.16 17.59 17.22
N PRO A 236 3.17 17.91 16.39
CA PRO A 236 2.95 18.52 15.10
C PRO A 236 2.16 17.58 14.21
N GLY A 237 1.13 18.13 13.56
CA GLY A 237 0.29 17.35 12.66
C GLY A 237 -0.54 16.26 13.31
N SER A 238 -0.83 16.42 14.60
CA SER A 238 -1.74 15.51 15.28
C SER A 238 -3.17 15.64 14.71
N PRO A 239 -4.00 14.58 14.81
CA PRO A 239 -5.39 14.61 14.36
C PRO A 239 -6.25 15.68 15.04
N GLY A 240 -5.79 16.23 16.16
CA GLY A 240 -6.50 17.30 16.86
C GLY A 240 -6.34 18.68 16.22
N GLY A 241 -5.64 18.80 15.07
CA GLY A 241 -5.55 20.04 14.29
C GLY A 241 -4.71 21.16 14.93
N GLN A 242 -3.90 20.84 15.94
CA GLN A 242 -3.02 21.77 16.63
C GLN A 242 -1.64 21.14 16.83
N ASP A 243 -0.60 21.98 16.85
CA ASP A 243 0.76 21.54 17.13
C ASP A 243 1.11 21.56 18.62
N TRP A 244 0.41 22.38 19.41
CA TRP A 244 0.65 22.59 20.83
C TRP A 244 -0.64 22.44 21.64
N TYR A 245 -0.56 21.71 22.76
CA TYR A 245 -1.67 21.50 23.68
C TYR A 245 -1.29 21.86 25.12
N GLU A 246 -2.11 22.67 25.77
CA GLU A 246 -2.00 22.97 27.21
C GLU A 246 -2.75 21.93 28.05
N LEU A 247 -2.05 21.25 28.95
CA LEU A 247 -2.60 20.11 29.70
C LEU A 247 -2.18 20.17 31.17
N GLN A 248 -3.10 19.82 32.08
CA GLN A 248 -2.85 20.04 33.51
C GLN A 248 -1.84 19.06 34.12
N ASN A 249 -1.82 17.82 33.63
CA ASN A 249 -0.97 16.74 34.14
C ASN A 249 -0.80 15.65 33.08
N LEU A 250 0.07 14.66 33.35
CA LEU A 250 0.34 13.55 32.43
C LEU A 250 -0.91 12.71 32.11
N GLN A 251 -1.88 12.61 33.02
CA GLN A 251 -3.15 11.92 32.75
C GLN A 251 -3.94 12.63 31.64
N HIS A 252 -3.98 13.96 31.63
CA HIS A 252 -4.63 14.73 30.56
C HIS A 252 -3.90 14.60 29.22
N VAL A 253 -2.56 14.45 29.24
CA VAL A 253 -1.81 14.05 28.04
C VAL A 253 -2.27 12.68 27.54
N GLY A 254 -2.39 11.70 28.45
CA GLY A 254 -2.88 10.37 28.11
C GLY A 254 -4.31 10.37 27.56
N ILE A 255 -5.20 11.24 28.04
CA ILE A 255 -6.55 11.41 27.49
C ILE A 255 -6.49 11.99 26.09
N ARG A 256 -5.76 13.11 25.88
CA ARG A 256 -5.64 13.77 24.57
C ARG A 256 -5.07 12.84 23.51
N VAL A 257 -3.99 12.12 23.82
CA VAL A 257 -3.40 11.14 22.90
C VAL A 257 -4.34 9.95 22.69
N GLY A 258 -5.08 9.55 23.73
CA GLY A 258 -6.10 8.51 23.66
C GLY A 258 -7.23 8.84 22.69
N GLU A 259 -7.66 10.10 22.61
CA GLU A 259 -8.68 10.56 21.65
C GLU A 259 -8.24 10.33 20.20
N TRP A 260 -6.96 10.51 19.88
CA TRP A 260 -6.42 10.24 18.54
C TRP A 260 -6.52 8.75 18.15
N THR A 261 -6.65 7.84 19.12
CA THR A 261 -6.78 6.41 18.83
C THR A 261 -8.17 6.03 18.32
N MET A 262 -9.16 6.94 18.41
CA MET A 262 -10.55 6.66 18.03
C MET A 262 -10.72 6.48 16.52
N ASP A 263 -10.00 7.25 15.70
CA ASP A 263 -10.04 7.16 14.24
C ASP A 263 -8.78 6.50 13.65
N ALA A 264 -8.91 5.98 12.43
CA ALA A 264 -7.80 5.33 11.74
C ALA A 264 -6.65 6.33 11.48
N LYS A 265 -6.97 7.60 11.17
CA LYS A 265 -6.01 8.67 10.86
C LYS A 265 -5.01 8.85 12.01
N GLY A 266 -5.50 8.89 13.25
CA GLY A 266 -4.70 9.07 14.45
C GLY A 266 -3.96 7.82 14.91
N ARG A 267 -4.52 6.63 14.70
CA ARG A 267 -3.77 5.37 14.90
C ARG A 267 -2.59 5.28 13.94
N ASP A 268 -2.77 5.70 12.69
CA ASP A 268 -1.70 5.75 11.69
C ASP A 268 -0.67 6.82 12.02
N TYR A 269 -1.10 8.01 12.45
CA TYR A 269 -0.21 9.06 12.96
C TYR A 269 0.68 8.53 14.09
N LEU A 270 0.12 7.91 15.12
CA LEU A 270 0.87 7.38 16.25
C LEU A 270 1.82 6.23 15.85
N THR A 271 1.40 5.38 14.92
CA THR A 271 2.24 4.32 14.34
C THR A 271 3.42 4.91 13.55
N TRP A 272 3.21 6.01 12.84
CA TRP A 272 4.26 6.70 12.10
C TRP A 272 5.27 7.38 13.02
N GLN A 273 4.79 8.03 14.08
CA GLN A 273 5.63 8.64 15.10
C GLN A 273 6.47 7.60 15.87
N SER A 274 6.12 6.31 15.78
CA SER A 274 6.85 5.23 16.41
C SER A 274 8.19 4.98 15.72
N HIS A 275 9.20 4.68 16.54
CA HIS A 275 10.49 4.21 16.07
C HIS A 275 10.33 2.90 15.26
N ALA A 276 11.07 2.73 14.15
CA ALA A 276 10.91 1.61 13.22
C ALA A 276 10.92 0.22 13.91
N VAL A 277 11.76 0.04 14.92
CA VAL A 277 11.88 -1.21 15.70
C VAL A 277 10.65 -1.49 16.58
N ASP A 278 9.99 -0.44 17.08
CA ASP A 278 8.86 -0.55 18.01
C ASP A 278 7.51 -0.47 17.27
N ARG A 279 7.53 -0.12 15.99
CA ARG A 279 6.36 0.15 15.14
C ARG A 279 5.40 -1.04 15.05
N GLU A 280 5.91 -2.26 14.91
CA GLU A 280 5.07 -3.48 14.84
C GLU A 280 4.29 -3.70 16.14
N VAL A 281 4.97 -3.53 17.28
CA VAL A 281 4.36 -3.68 18.62
C VAL A 281 3.35 -2.56 18.89
N ILE A 282 3.69 -1.31 18.55
CA ILE A 282 2.79 -0.17 18.75
C ILE A 282 1.57 -0.26 17.83
N ALA A 283 1.72 -0.59 16.56
CA ALA A 283 0.59 -0.80 15.65
C ALA A 283 -0.35 -1.90 16.16
N THR A 284 0.23 -2.97 16.69
CA THR A 284 -0.54 -4.07 17.31
C THR A 284 -1.31 -3.60 18.53
N TYR A 285 -0.68 -2.83 19.41
CA TYR A 285 -1.34 -2.24 20.58
C TYR A 285 -2.48 -1.30 20.20
N LEU A 286 -2.27 -0.42 19.21
CA LEU A 286 -3.30 0.52 18.75
C LEU A 286 -4.51 -0.20 18.12
N LYS A 287 -4.29 -1.31 17.39
CA LYS A 287 -5.37 -2.19 16.93
C LYS A 287 -6.12 -2.86 18.08
N GLN A 288 -5.44 -3.18 19.19
CA GLN A 288 -6.10 -3.72 20.38
C GLN A 288 -6.95 -2.66 21.09
N VAL A 289 -6.47 -1.42 21.17
CA VAL A 289 -7.20 -0.27 21.73
C VAL A 289 -8.45 0.04 20.91
N GLU A 290 -8.36 -0.02 19.58
CA GLU A 290 -9.52 0.12 18.68
C GLU A 290 -10.64 -0.88 19.02
N ARG A 291 -10.28 -2.16 19.27
CA ARG A 291 -11.26 -3.18 19.65
C ARG A 291 -11.81 -2.98 21.06
N LEU A 292 -10.91 -2.74 22.00
CA LEU A 292 -11.23 -2.68 23.42
C LEU A 292 -10.59 -1.42 24.00
N PRO A 293 -11.31 -0.28 23.98
CA PRO A 293 -10.79 1.00 24.45
C PRO A 293 -10.27 0.97 25.89
N SER A 294 -10.79 0.07 26.74
CA SER A 294 -10.31 -0.13 28.10
C SER A 294 -8.87 -0.70 28.19
N THR A 295 -8.28 -1.13 27.07
CA THR A 295 -6.87 -1.56 26.99
C THR A 295 -5.92 -0.36 26.97
N TRP A 296 -6.42 0.85 26.70
CA TRP A 296 -5.62 2.07 26.72
C TRP A 296 -5.04 2.33 28.11
N LYS A 297 -3.72 2.34 28.21
CA LYS A 297 -2.99 2.55 29.47
C LYS A 297 -2.55 4.01 29.69
N GLY A 298 -2.86 4.91 28.76
CA GLY A 298 -2.31 6.27 28.75
C GLY A 298 -0.93 6.34 28.09
N VAL A 299 -0.17 7.36 28.45
CA VAL A 299 1.19 7.60 27.96
C VAL A 299 2.16 7.72 29.12
N SER A 300 3.44 7.44 28.86
CA SER A 300 4.52 7.64 29.83
C SER A 300 5.65 8.51 29.27
N LEU A 301 6.41 9.12 30.18
CA LEU A 301 7.54 9.99 29.85
C LEU A 301 8.81 9.18 29.62
N VAL A 302 9.58 9.57 28.61
CA VAL A 302 10.99 9.24 28.48
C VAL A 302 11.77 10.46 28.96
N ALA A 303 12.09 10.46 30.26
CA ALA A 303 12.72 11.58 30.92
C ALA A 303 14.12 11.86 30.34
N SER A 304 14.39 13.11 29.98
CA SER A 304 15.70 13.55 29.53
C SER A 304 16.65 13.67 30.72
N PRO A 305 17.86 13.07 30.66
CA PRO A 305 18.88 13.32 31.67
C PRO A 305 19.52 14.72 31.53
N TYR A 306 19.30 15.40 30.41
CA TYR A 306 19.92 16.69 30.08
C TYR A 306 19.05 17.87 30.49
N LYS A 307 19.70 18.95 30.94
CA LYS A 307 19.05 20.17 31.44
C LYS A 307 19.75 21.42 30.94
N GLY A 308 19.11 22.57 31.13
CA GLY A 308 19.66 23.87 30.77
C GLY A 308 20.01 23.95 29.29
N ALA A 309 21.21 24.43 28.95
CA ALA A 309 21.65 24.58 27.55
C ALA A 309 21.64 23.27 26.73
N GLU A 310 21.61 22.10 27.38
CA GLU A 310 21.58 20.77 26.77
C GLU A 310 20.18 20.15 26.75
N VAL A 311 19.13 20.87 27.14
CA VAL A 311 17.78 20.30 27.31
C VAL A 311 17.23 19.57 26.07
N LEU A 312 17.66 19.97 24.86
CA LEU A 312 17.25 19.33 23.60
C LEU A 312 18.05 18.07 23.24
N THR A 313 19.14 17.75 23.94
CA THR A 313 20.06 16.67 23.53
C THR A 313 19.36 15.32 23.41
N ALA A 314 18.54 14.93 24.38
CA ALA A 314 17.77 13.67 24.30
C ALA A 314 16.79 13.65 23.11
N THR A 315 16.13 14.78 22.82
CA THR A 315 15.25 14.92 21.65
C THR A 315 16.02 14.75 20.34
N ILE A 316 17.21 15.36 20.22
CA ILE A 316 18.04 15.24 19.02
C ILE A 316 18.59 13.82 18.86
N GLU A 317 19.00 13.17 19.94
CA GLU A 317 19.39 11.76 19.94
C GLU A 317 18.23 10.87 19.49
N ASN A 318 17.01 11.13 19.94
CA ASN A 318 15.81 10.41 19.50
C ASN A 318 15.53 10.62 18.00
N ILE A 319 15.61 11.86 17.50
CA ILE A 319 15.44 12.18 16.08
C ILE A 319 16.51 11.46 15.23
N ARG A 320 17.78 11.47 15.68
CA ARG A 320 18.87 10.73 15.04
C ARG A 320 18.54 9.24 15.00
N ALA A 321 18.22 8.64 16.15
CA ALA A 321 17.92 7.22 16.26
C ALA A 321 16.77 6.83 15.33
N TRP A 322 15.70 7.64 15.29
CA TRP A 322 14.58 7.45 14.39
C TRP A 322 15.00 7.50 12.93
N ARG A 323 15.73 8.53 12.49
CA ARG A 323 16.17 8.67 11.08
C ARG A 323 17.05 7.50 10.63
N VAL A 324 17.99 7.10 11.48
CA VAL A 324 18.86 5.94 11.22
C VAL A 324 18.02 4.67 11.15
N ALA A 325 17.14 4.43 12.12
CA ALA A 325 16.31 3.24 12.14
C ALA A 325 15.33 3.17 10.96
N GLU A 326 14.79 4.29 10.47
CA GLU A 326 13.98 4.31 9.25
C GLU A 326 14.78 3.85 8.04
N GLU A 327 15.98 4.39 7.83
CA GLU A 327 16.83 3.96 6.71
C GLU A 327 17.20 2.48 6.84
N GLU A 328 17.56 2.03 8.04
CA GLU A 328 17.88 0.63 8.28
C GLU A 328 16.67 -0.30 8.13
N SER A 329 15.46 0.17 8.38
CA SER A 329 14.24 -0.60 8.14
C SER A 329 13.93 -0.74 6.65
N ARG A 330 14.42 0.17 5.80
CA ARG A 330 14.25 0.11 4.34
C ARG A 330 15.30 -0.79 3.68
N THR A 331 16.51 -0.80 4.22
CA THR A 331 17.64 -1.62 3.77
C THR A 331 18.23 -2.42 4.94
N PRO A 332 17.54 -3.47 5.41
CA PRO A 332 17.99 -4.26 6.57
C PRO A 332 19.44 -4.75 6.46
N TYR A 333 20.10 -4.96 7.60
CA TYR A 333 21.50 -5.37 7.64
C TYR A 333 21.80 -6.59 6.74
N ALA A 334 20.97 -7.64 6.80
CA ALA A 334 21.20 -8.84 6.00
C ALA A 334 20.95 -8.64 4.49
N TYR A 335 20.25 -7.57 4.06
CA TYR A 335 20.26 -7.15 2.65
C TYR A 335 21.57 -6.46 2.28
N ARG A 336 22.05 -5.54 3.13
CA ARG A 336 23.29 -4.79 2.88
C ARG A 336 24.49 -5.73 2.76
N THR A 337 24.49 -6.82 3.53
CA THR A 337 25.55 -7.84 3.50
C THR A 337 25.23 -9.05 2.62
N ALA A 338 24.11 -9.05 1.89
CA ALA A 338 23.81 -10.12 0.94
C ALA A 338 24.85 -10.16 -0.21
N SER A 339 24.88 -11.24 -0.97
CA SER A 339 25.65 -11.24 -2.22
C SER A 339 24.94 -10.43 -3.31
N ASP A 340 25.68 -9.96 -4.31
CA ASP A 340 25.08 -9.27 -5.45
C ASP A 340 24.06 -10.15 -6.18
N ALA A 341 24.37 -11.44 -6.34
CA ALA A 341 23.45 -12.41 -6.93
C ALA A 341 22.10 -12.48 -6.18
N GLN A 342 22.10 -12.39 -4.84
CA GLN A 342 20.86 -12.39 -4.05
C GLN A 342 20.04 -11.10 -4.26
N ARG A 343 20.71 -9.94 -4.30
CA ARG A 343 20.05 -8.65 -4.55
C ARG A 343 19.50 -8.54 -5.97
N GLN A 344 20.28 -8.99 -6.96
CA GLN A 344 19.91 -9.02 -8.36
C GLN A 344 18.71 -9.96 -8.60
N ASN A 345 18.72 -11.15 -7.99
CA ASN A 345 17.58 -12.08 -8.02
C ASN A 345 16.32 -11.47 -7.39
N PHE A 346 16.47 -10.77 -6.26
CA PHE A 346 15.36 -10.06 -5.66
C PHE A 346 14.78 -8.99 -6.59
N ALA A 347 15.63 -8.18 -7.23
CA ALA A 347 15.22 -7.16 -8.18
C ALA A 347 14.47 -7.76 -9.39
N ARG A 348 15.03 -8.80 -10.01
CA ARG A 348 14.40 -9.50 -11.15
C ARG A 348 13.08 -10.15 -10.76
N THR A 349 13.05 -10.92 -9.67
CA THR A 349 11.82 -11.61 -9.21
C THR A 349 10.71 -10.60 -8.90
N ARG A 350 11.05 -9.41 -8.39
CA ARG A 350 10.06 -8.34 -8.18
C ARG A 350 9.57 -7.72 -9.48
N CYS A 351 10.45 -7.52 -10.47
CA CYS A 351 10.06 -7.08 -11.81
C CYS A 351 9.06 -8.08 -12.44
N GLU A 352 9.38 -9.37 -12.40
CA GLU A 352 8.50 -10.44 -12.88
C GLU A 352 7.17 -10.45 -12.13
N LEU A 353 7.19 -10.35 -10.80
CA LEU A 353 5.97 -10.30 -9.99
C LEU A 353 5.08 -9.13 -10.39
N LYS A 354 5.66 -7.93 -10.53
CA LYS A 354 4.96 -6.73 -10.98
C LYS A 354 4.32 -6.95 -12.35
N ALA A 355 5.10 -7.40 -13.33
CA ALA A 355 4.61 -7.68 -14.68
C ALA A 355 3.49 -8.74 -14.66
N LEU A 356 3.67 -9.82 -13.91
CA LEU A 356 2.66 -10.86 -13.77
C LEU A 356 1.39 -10.37 -13.10
N GLN A 357 1.47 -9.50 -12.10
CA GLN A 357 0.30 -8.88 -11.48
C GLN A 357 -0.41 -7.92 -12.44
N VAL A 358 0.33 -7.19 -13.29
CA VAL A 358 -0.28 -6.35 -14.35
C VAL A 358 -1.02 -7.23 -15.36
N ILE A 359 -0.37 -8.29 -15.88
CA ILE A 359 -1.03 -9.24 -16.77
C ILE A 359 -2.22 -9.89 -16.08
N ALA A 360 -2.07 -10.28 -14.81
CA ALA A 360 -3.15 -10.92 -14.09
C ALA A 360 -4.33 -9.97 -13.80
N THR A 361 -4.07 -8.67 -13.65
CA THR A 361 -5.11 -7.65 -13.49
C THR A 361 -5.78 -7.32 -14.83
N ARG A 362 -5.00 -7.05 -15.88
CA ARG A 362 -5.51 -6.63 -17.20
C ARG A 362 -6.11 -7.77 -18.01
N GLU A 363 -5.46 -8.92 -17.99
CA GLU A 363 -5.84 -10.08 -18.80
C GLU A 363 -6.38 -11.26 -17.96
N GLY A 364 -5.97 -11.35 -16.69
CA GLY A 364 -5.95 -12.62 -15.96
C GLY A 364 -6.98 -12.83 -14.85
N GLY A 365 -7.78 -11.82 -14.48
CA GLY A 365 -8.99 -12.05 -13.70
C GLY A 365 -9.98 -12.87 -14.53
N PHE A 366 -10.64 -13.85 -13.94
CA PHE A 366 -11.94 -14.22 -14.49
C PHE A 366 -12.89 -13.06 -14.21
N ILE A 367 -13.77 -12.75 -15.17
CA ILE A 367 -14.72 -11.63 -15.08
C ILE A 367 -15.47 -11.70 -13.75
N THR A 368 -15.59 -10.59 -13.02
CA THR A 368 -16.33 -10.57 -11.76
C THR A 368 -17.82 -10.78 -12.02
N TYR A 369 -18.58 -11.24 -11.02
CA TYR A 369 -20.00 -11.55 -11.20
C TYR A 369 -20.83 -10.34 -11.66
N GLY A 370 -20.65 -9.18 -11.06
CA GLY A 370 -21.34 -7.94 -11.42
C GLY A 370 -20.91 -7.40 -12.77
N LYS A 371 -19.63 -7.48 -13.15
CA LYS A 371 -19.18 -7.14 -14.52
C LYS A 371 -19.78 -8.10 -15.54
N PHE A 372 -19.85 -9.38 -15.23
CA PHE A 372 -20.54 -10.37 -16.07
C PHE A 372 -22.03 -10.06 -16.22
N CYS A 373 -22.71 -9.73 -15.11
CA CYS A 373 -24.11 -9.30 -15.14
C CYS A 373 -24.30 -8.05 -16.00
N PHE A 374 -23.44 -7.04 -15.80
CA PHE A 374 -23.44 -5.80 -16.57
C PHE A 374 -23.33 -6.08 -18.08
N ASP A 375 -22.33 -6.88 -18.49
CA ASP A 375 -22.11 -7.19 -19.91
C ASP A 375 -23.24 -8.04 -20.50
N LEU A 376 -23.75 -9.00 -19.74
CA LEU A 376 -24.87 -9.85 -20.14
C LEU A 376 -26.15 -9.02 -20.37
N ILE A 377 -26.45 -8.08 -19.47
CA ILE A 377 -27.61 -7.19 -19.57
C ILE A 377 -27.43 -6.21 -20.73
N LYS A 378 -26.26 -5.58 -20.82
CA LYS A 378 -25.92 -4.64 -21.90
C LYS A 378 -26.12 -5.31 -23.26
N GLN A 379 -25.52 -6.48 -23.46
CA GLN A 379 -25.65 -7.25 -24.69
C GLN A 379 -27.12 -7.58 -24.98
N ARG A 380 -27.90 -7.95 -23.95
CA ARG A 380 -29.31 -8.28 -24.13
C ARG A 380 -30.16 -7.09 -24.53
N ILE A 381 -29.93 -5.91 -23.94
CA ILE A 381 -30.65 -4.69 -24.30
C ILE A 381 -30.27 -4.26 -25.71
N GLU A 382 -28.98 -4.16 -26.01
CA GLU A 382 -28.50 -3.73 -27.33
C GLU A 382 -29.01 -4.66 -28.44
N GLN A 383 -29.12 -5.97 -28.17
CA GLN A 383 -29.74 -6.93 -29.08
C GLN A 383 -31.24 -6.63 -29.30
N VAL A 384 -32.02 -6.44 -28.22
CA VAL A 384 -33.48 -6.17 -28.36
C VAL A 384 -33.74 -4.84 -29.04
N LEU A 385 -32.94 -3.82 -28.77
CA LEU A 385 -33.03 -2.54 -29.47
C LEU A 385 -32.73 -2.73 -30.96
N ALA A 386 -31.65 -3.45 -31.30
CA ALA A 386 -31.27 -3.71 -32.68
C ALA A 386 -32.36 -4.49 -33.44
N ASP A 387 -32.94 -5.52 -32.81
CA ASP A 387 -34.05 -6.31 -33.37
C ASP A 387 -35.31 -5.44 -33.62
N ARG A 388 -35.47 -4.35 -32.86
CA ARG A 388 -36.56 -3.37 -32.99
C ARG A 388 -36.18 -2.12 -33.80
N GLY A 389 -35.02 -2.13 -34.45
CA GLY A 389 -34.56 -1.07 -35.35
C GLY A 389 -33.94 0.17 -34.66
N GLU A 390 -33.62 0.09 -33.36
CA GLU A 390 -32.95 1.14 -32.60
C GLU A 390 -31.49 0.72 -32.29
N ARG A 391 -30.52 1.61 -32.46
CA ARG A 391 -29.12 1.37 -32.05
C ARG A 391 -28.72 2.40 -31.03
N ALA A 392 -28.47 1.96 -29.81
CA ALA A 392 -27.99 2.80 -28.72
C ALA A 392 -26.88 2.07 -27.98
N THR A 393 -25.84 2.80 -27.55
CA THR A 393 -24.84 2.26 -26.62
C THR A 393 -25.41 2.33 -25.23
N VAL A 394 -25.64 1.18 -24.61
CA VAL A 394 -26.38 1.10 -23.35
C VAL A 394 -25.42 0.97 -22.16
N ASN A 395 -25.74 1.69 -21.09
CA ASN A 395 -25.13 1.50 -19.78
C ASN A 395 -26.21 1.06 -18.77
N PRO A 396 -26.29 -0.24 -18.44
CA PRO A 396 -27.28 -0.78 -17.51
C PRO A 396 -27.29 -0.12 -16.11
N ASP A 397 -26.17 0.38 -15.63
CA ASP A 397 -26.10 1.08 -14.33
C ASP A 397 -26.77 2.46 -14.35
N ARG A 398 -27.10 2.98 -15.53
CA ARG A 398 -27.83 4.24 -15.74
C ARG A 398 -29.31 4.04 -16.07
N ILE A 399 -29.80 2.80 -15.90
CA ILE A 399 -31.21 2.45 -16.01
C ILE A 399 -31.68 2.12 -14.60
N PHE A 400 -32.49 3.00 -14.01
CA PHE A 400 -33.03 2.78 -12.68
C PHE A 400 -34.39 2.10 -12.78
N VAL A 401 -34.52 0.91 -12.21
CA VAL A 401 -35.77 0.14 -12.21
C VAL A 401 -36.42 0.28 -10.85
N SER A 402 -37.65 0.78 -10.84
CA SER A 402 -38.49 0.82 -9.65
C SER A 402 -39.53 -0.30 -9.74
N VAL A 403 -39.39 -1.32 -8.90
CA VAL A 403 -40.32 -2.45 -8.81
C VAL A 403 -41.56 -2.07 -8.00
N SER A 404 -41.37 -1.26 -6.96
CA SER A 404 -42.44 -0.69 -6.13
C SER A 404 -42.05 0.73 -5.66
N PRO A 405 -42.94 1.49 -4.99
CA PRO A 405 -42.58 2.81 -4.47
C PRO A 405 -41.41 2.79 -3.46
N GLN A 406 -41.17 1.67 -2.79
CA GLN A 406 -40.13 1.51 -1.78
C GLN A 406 -38.92 0.71 -2.27
N LEU A 407 -39.01 0.06 -3.43
CA LEU A 407 -37.98 -0.81 -3.97
C LEU A 407 -37.57 -0.34 -5.37
N GLY A 408 -36.41 0.29 -5.46
CA GLY A 408 -35.78 0.65 -6.72
C GLY A 408 -34.28 0.51 -6.65
N MET A 409 -33.67 0.12 -7.76
CA MET A 409 -32.25 -0.15 -7.88
C MET A 409 -31.81 -0.01 -9.34
N THR A 410 -30.50 -0.02 -9.61
CA THR A 410 -30.03 -0.04 -11.01
C THR A 410 -30.40 -1.36 -11.67
N LEU A 411 -30.46 -1.39 -13.00
CA LEU A 411 -30.82 -2.62 -13.71
C LEU A 411 -29.77 -3.74 -13.50
N THR A 412 -28.49 -3.39 -13.38
CA THR A 412 -27.44 -4.36 -13.02
C THR A 412 -27.67 -4.94 -11.64
N GLU A 413 -27.99 -4.10 -10.64
CA GLU A 413 -28.29 -4.54 -9.28
C GLU A 413 -29.53 -5.45 -9.25
N LEU A 414 -30.61 -5.07 -9.94
CA LEU A 414 -31.83 -5.88 -10.04
C LEU A 414 -31.58 -7.29 -10.55
N ILE A 415 -30.82 -7.40 -11.63
CA ILE A 415 -30.56 -8.67 -12.28
C ILE A 415 -29.52 -9.48 -11.51
N SER A 416 -28.44 -8.84 -11.02
CA SER A 416 -27.40 -9.54 -10.25
C SER A 416 -27.93 -10.13 -8.96
N THR A 417 -28.82 -9.41 -8.25
CA THR A 417 -29.53 -9.89 -7.05
C THR A 417 -30.63 -10.92 -7.33
N GLU A 418 -30.85 -11.26 -8.60
CA GLU A 418 -31.94 -12.12 -9.08
C GLU A 418 -33.32 -11.68 -8.55
N THR A 419 -33.53 -10.36 -8.41
CA THR A 419 -34.79 -9.80 -7.94
C THR A 419 -35.87 -9.97 -9.01
N HIS A 420 -36.79 -10.91 -8.77
CA HIS A 420 -37.89 -11.20 -9.69
C HIS A 420 -39.07 -10.25 -9.52
N PHE A 421 -39.66 -9.83 -10.64
CA PHE A 421 -40.91 -9.06 -10.63
C PHE A 421 -41.77 -9.30 -11.88
N TYR A 422 -43.01 -8.80 -11.84
CA TYR A 422 -44.01 -8.95 -12.90
C TYR A 422 -44.50 -7.58 -13.37
N ALA A 423 -44.83 -7.47 -14.66
CA ALA A 423 -45.38 -6.26 -15.28
C ALA A 423 -46.64 -6.61 -16.09
N ASP A 424 -47.74 -5.88 -15.87
CA ASP A 424 -49.05 -6.11 -16.50
C ASP A 424 -49.20 -5.38 -17.85
N GLU A 425 -50.21 -5.76 -18.64
CA GLU A 425 -50.50 -5.16 -19.95
C GLU A 425 -51.12 -3.75 -19.89
N GLN A 426 -51.72 -3.38 -18.76
CA GLN A 426 -52.44 -2.09 -18.58
C GLN A 426 -51.60 -1.01 -17.88
N GLN A 427 -50.28 -1.05 -18.02
CA GLN A 427 -49.41 -0.11 -17.34
C GLN A 427 -49.53 1.32 -17.87
N THR A 428 -49.58 2.27 -16.93
CA THR A 428 -49.49 3.71 -17.19
C THR A 428 -48.09 4.23 -16.82
N PRO A 429 -47.66 5.40 -17.33
CA PRO A 429 -46.35 5.98 -16.97
C PRO A 429 -46.10 6.20 -15.47
N TRP A 430 -47.18 6.19 -14.67
CA TRP A 430 -47.16 6.40 -13.21
C TRP A 430 -47.32 5.10 -12.40
N SER A 431 -47.50 3.96 -13.08
CA SER A 431 -47.63 2.65 -12.44
C SER A 431 -46.28 1.96 -12.25
N TYR A 432 -46.19 1.12 -11.22
CA TYR A 432 -45.04 0.24 -10.98
C TYR A 432 -45.35 -1.18 -11.47
N PRO A 433 -44.34 -1.96 -11.88
CA PRO A 433 -42.94 -1.60 -12.07
C PRO A 433 -42.70 -0.65 -13.25
N ARG A 434 -41.64 0.16 -13.20
CA ARG A 434 -41.20 1.05 -14.29
C ARG A 434 -39.68 1.20 -14.30
N PHE A 435 -39.12 1.72 -15.40
CA PHE A 435 -37.72 2.15 -15.42
C PHE A 435 -37.60 3.60 -15.87
N THR A 436 -36.53 4.25 -15.42
CA THR A 436 -36.13 5.60 -15.82
C THR A 436 -34.68 5.61 -16.24
N LEU A 437 -34.36 6.50 -17.18
CA LEU A 437 -32.99 6.71 -17.66
C LEU A 437 -32.39 7.91 -16.95
N GLU A 438 -31.10 7.83 -16.65
CA GLU A 438 -30.35 9.02 -16.25
C GLU A 438 -30.22 10.02 -17.40
N HIS A 439 -30.02 11.30 -17.05
CA HIS A 439 -30.06 12.41 -18.01
C HIS A 439 -29.02 12.31 -19.13
N ASP A 440 -27.90 11.66 -18.88
CA ASP A 440 -26.79 11.48 -19.81
C ASP A 440 -26.74 10.06 -20.44
N HIS A 441 -27.79 9.25 -20.25
CA HIS A 441 -27.96 7.98 -20.95
C HIS A 441 -28.69 8.22 -22.30
N PRO A 442 -28.24 7.60 -23.41
CA PRO A 442 -28.95 7.68 -24.69
C PRO A 442 -30.41 7.22 -24.57
N PRO A 443 -31.36 7.82 -25.31
CA PRO A 443 -32.74 7.35 -25.29
C PRO A 443 -32.84 5.90 -25.78
N ILE A 444 -33.66 5.10 -25.10
CA ILE A 444 -33.95 3.69 -25.45
C ILE A 444 -35.46 3.49 -25.59
N SER A 445 -36.03 4.08 -26.65
CA SER A 445 -37.48 4.21 -26.86
C SER A 445 -38.19 2.90 -27.17
N LYS A 446 -37.45 1.87 -27.59
CA LYS A 446 -37.96 0.54 -27.95
C LYS A 446 -37.80 -0.50 -26.85
N LEU A 447 -37.28 -0.16 -25.67
CA LEU A 447 -37.22 -1.06 -24.52
C LEU A 447 -38.48 -0.92 -23.65
N ASP A 448 -39.10 -2.04 -23.28
CA ASP A 448 -40.27 -2.06 -22.41
C ASP A 448 -39.94 -2.68 -21.05
N ILE A 449 -40.57 -2.21 -19.97
CA ILE A 449 -40.38 -2.78 -18.63
C ILE A 449 -40.79 -4.27 -18.56
N ARG A 450 -41.68 -4.72 -19.45
CA ARG A 450 -42.04 -6.13 -19.62
C ARG A 450 -40.88 -6.98 -20.13
N ASP A 451 -39.98 -6.41 -20.94
CA ASP A 451 -38.75 -7.10 -21.35
C ASP A 451 -37.87 -7.35 -20.13
N ILE A 452 -37.68 -6.32 -19.29
CA ILE A 452 -36.91 -6.42 -18.04
C ILE A 452 -37.56 -7.38 -17.05
N ALA A 453 -38.89 -7.33 -16.88
CA ALA A 453 -39.65 -8.26 -16.03
C ALA A 453 -39.50 -9.72 -16.52
N GLY A 454 -39.47 -9.93 -17.84
CA GLY A 454 -39.13 -11.22 -18.44
C GLY A 454 -37.72 -11.67 -18.07
N TRP A 455 -36.72 -10.83 -18.31
CA TRP A 455 -35.32 -11.15 -18.02
C TRP A 455 -35.04 -11.37 -16.55
N SER A 456 -35.73 -10.65 -15.65
CA SER A 456 -35.59 -10.85 -14.21
C SER A 456 -35.81 -12.32 -13.82
N ARG A 457 -36.65 -13.05 -14.56
CA ARG A 457 -37.00 -14.46 -14.30
C ARG A 457 -36.26 -15.46 -15.17
N THR A 458 -35.84 -15.05 -16.37
CA THR A 458 -35.30 -15.99 -17.39
C THR A 458 -33.82 -15.82 -17.68
N LEU A 459 -33.20 -14.71 -17.29
CA LEU A 459 -31.81 -14.43 -17.68
C LEU A 459 -30.82 -15.32 -16.92
N ARG A 460 -31.14 -15.69 -15.67
CA ARG A 460 -30.39 -16.59 -14.78
C ARG A 460 -28.87 -16.32 -14.79
N PRO A 461 -28.45 -15.11 -14.41
CA PRO A 461 -27.05 -14.70 -14.47
C PRO A 461 -26.14 -15.59 -13.61
N GLY A 462 -26.59 -16.05 -12.43
CA GLY A 462 -25.82 -16.95 -11.58
C GLY A 462 -25.46 -18.27 -12.27
N GLU A 463 -26.45 -18.95 -12.85
CA GLU A 463 -26.24 -20.22 -13.58
C GLU A 463 -25.29 -20.04 -14.78
N LYS A 464 -25.50 -19.00 -15.59
CA LYS A 464 -24.65 -18.70 -16.76
C LYS A 464 -23.23 -18.34 -16.36
N TYR A 465 -23.06 -17.66 -15.23
CA TYR A 465 -21.74 -17.33 -14.70
C TYR A 465 -21.01 -18.59 -14.24
N ILE A 466 -21.69 -19.48 -13.51
CA ILE A 466 -21.13 -20.77 -13.08
C ILE A 466 -20.76 -21.64 -14.29
N GLU A 467 -21.60 -21.67 -15.33
CA GLU A 467 -21.32 -22.38 -16.58
C GLU A 467 -20.07 -21.82 -17.28
N MET A 468 -19.94 -20.49 -17.35
CA MET A 468 -18.76 -19.83 -17.89
C MET A 468 -17.49 -20.19 -17.10
N LEU A 469 -17.54 -20.16 -15.76
CA LEU A 469 -16.42 -20.56 -14.93
C LEU A 469 -16.02 -22.03 -15.15
N ARG A 470 -17.00 -22.93 -15.31
CA ARG A 470 -16.72 -24.35 -15.58
C ARG A 470 -16.12 -24.57 -16.97
N SER A 471 -16.76 -24.03 -18.00
CA SER A 471 -16.38 -24.26 -19.40
C SER A 471 -15.09 -23.56 -19.83
N LYS A 472 -14.79 -22.38 -19.27
CA LYS A 472 -13.59 -21.61 -19.65
C LYS A 472 -12.43 -21.75 -18.67
N HIS A 473 -12.71 -21.78 -17.37
CA HIS A 473 -11.66 -21.70 -16.34
C HIS A 473 -11.29 -23.05 -15.74
N LEU A 474 -12.27 -23.91 -15.45
CA LEU A 474 -12.01 -25.27 -14.93
C LEU A 474 -11.70 -26.29 -16.04
N ASP A 475 -12.16 -26.05 -17.27
CA ASP A 475 -11.74 -26.85 -18.41
C ASP A 475 -10.24 -26.65 -18.69
N ARG A 476 -9.48 -27.74 -18.54
CA ARG A 476 -8.03 -27.74 -18.74
C ARG A 476 -7.63 -27.64 -20.20
N SER A 477 -8.54 -27.97 -21.12
CA SER A 477 -8.30 -27.89 -22.56
C SER A 477 -8.55 -26.48 -23.11
N HIS A 478 -9.28 -25.64 -22.37
CA HIS A 478 -9.58 -24.28 -22.81
C HIS A 478 -8.32 -23.39 -22.74
N PRO A 479 -7.83 -22.83 -23.86
CA PRO A 479 -6.55 -22.11 -23.90
C PRO A 479 -6.49 -20.91 -22.93
N GLU A 480 -7.60 -20.17 -22.80
CA GLU A 480 -7.67 -19.01 -21.90
C GLU A 480 -7.54 -19.43 -20.42
N GLY A 481 -8.25 -20.48 -20.01
CA GLY A 481 -8.19 -21.00 -18.63
C GLY A 481 -6.83 -21.60 -18.30
N ALA A 482 -6.21 -22.28 -19.26
CA ALA A 482 -4.86 -22.80 -19.14
C ALA A 482 -3.83 -21.67 -18.93
N PHE A 483 -3.89 -20.61 -19.72
CA PHE A 483 -2.99 -19.45 -19.57
C PHE A 483 -3.21 -18.75 -18.22
N LYS A 484 -4.45 -18.49 -17.82
CA LYS A 484 -4.77 -17.84 -16.52
C LYS A 484 -4.29 -18.66 -15.33
N ARG A 485 -4.40 -19.99 -15.39
CA ARG A 485 -3.85 -20.90 -14.38
C ARG A 485 -2.33 -20.80 -14.28
N MET A 486 -1.63 -20.72 -15.41
CA MET A 486 -0.18 -20.55 -15.44
C MET A 486 0.24 -19.19 -14.88
N VAL A 487 -0.43 -18.10 -15.26
CA VAL A 487 -0.18 -16.77 -14.69
C VAL A 487 -0.40 -16.78 -13.18
N HIS A 488 -1.50 -17.36 -12.69
CA HIS A 488 -1.79 -17.47 -11.26
C HIS A 488 -0.72 -18.26 -10.49
N LEU A 489 -0.27 -19.40 -11.05
CA LEU A 489 0.82 -20.19 -10.49
C LEU A 489 2.11 -19.36 -10.37
N GLU A 490 2.48 -18.65 -11.44
CA GLU A 490 3.73 -17.90 -11.47
C GLU A 490 3.68 -16.67 -10.56
N VAL A 491 2.53 -15.99 -10.44
CA VAL A 491 2.29 -14.94 -9.43
C VAL A 491 2.57 -15.47 -8.03
N GLN A 492 1.95 -16.61 -7.65
CA GLN A 492 2.15 -17.19 -6.32
C GLN A 492 3.61 -17.57 -6.08
N ARG A 493 4.28 -18.20 -7.06
CA ARG A 493 5.71 -18.56 -6.93
C ARG A 493 6.58 -17.32 -6.73
N ARG A 494 6.40 -16.26 -7.52
CA ARG A 494 7.20 -15.03 -7.38
C ARG A 494 6.93 -14.33 -6.06
N GLN A 495 5.66 -14.25 -5.63
CA GLN A 495 5.29 -13.67 -4.34
C GLN A 495 5.90 -14.46 -3.17
N MET A 496 5.87 -15.81 -3.22
CA MET A 496 6.55 -16.66 -2.23
C MET A 496 8.06 -16.41 -2.21
N LYS A 497 8.74 -16.36 -3.38
CA LYS A 497 10.18 -16.07 -3.47
C LYS A 497 10.51 -14.70 -2.86
N VAL A 498 9.72 -13.66 -3.20
CA VAL A 498 9.85 -12.32 -2.62
C VAL A 498 9.70 -12.36 -1.10
N GLY A 499 8.66 -13.01 -0.58
CA GLY A 499 8.44 -13.14 0.86
C GLY A 499 9.58 -13.85 1.59
N VAL A 500 10.10 -14.95 1.03
CA VAL A 500 11.25 -15.68 1.58
C VAL A 500 12.52 -14.82 1.57
N MET A 501 12.78 -14.09 0.49
CA MET A 501 13.92 -13.16 0.41
C MET A 501 13.79 -12.01 1.41
N GLN A 502 12.59 -11.42 1.56
CA GLN A 502 12.34 -10.37 2.56
C GLN A 502 12.58 -10.87 3.98
N GLU A 503 12.06 -12.04 4.36
CA GLU A 503 12.31 -12.59 5.70
C GLU A 503 13.80 -12.91 5.93
N ARG A 504 14.52 -13.36 4.88
CA ARG A 504 15.98 -13.53 4.93
C ARG A 504 16.71 -12.21 5.13
N PHE A 505 16.35 -11.17 4.37
CA PHE A 505 16.94 -9.84 4.49
C PHE A 505 16.63 -9.18 5.83
N ASN A 506 15.47 -9.44 6.42
CA ASN A 506 15.11 -8.99 7.77
C ASN A 506 15.78 -9.82 8.88
N GLY A 507 16.61 -10.81 8.54
CA GLY A 507 17.30 -11.66 9.52
C GLY A 507 16.39 -12.67 10.24
N ARG A 508 15.14 -12.83 9.79
CA ARG A 508 14.13 -13.74 10.39
C ARG A 508 14.27 -15.18 9.87
N LEU A 509 15.05 -15.39 8.81
CA LEU A 509 15.41 -16.72 8.30
C LEU A 509 16.92 -16.97 8.36
N THR A 510 17.28 -18.17 8.83
CA THR A 510 18.62 -18.74 8.66
C THR A 510 18.91 -19.06 7.19
N ALA A 511 20.19 -19.23 6.84
CA ALA A 511 20.58 -19.58 5.47
C ALA A 511 20.00 -20.94 5.02
N GLU A 512 19.90 -21.91 5.94
CA GLU A 512 19.38 -23.25 5.62
C GLU A 512 17.85 -23.23 5.45
N GLN A 513 17.11 -22.51 6.30
CA GLN A 513 15.66 -22.31 6.12
C GLN A 513 15.37 -21.61 4.77
N TYR A 514 16.11 -20.55 4.46
CA TYR A 514 16.01 -19.84 3.17
C TYR A 514 16.20 -20.80 1.99
N ARG A 515 17.29 -21.58 1.99
CA ARG A 515 17.60 -22.53 0.91
C ARG A 515 16.52 -23.59 0.74
N GLN A 516 16.02 -24.15 1.85
CA GLN A 516 14.97 -25.17 1.82
C GLN A 516 13.64 -24.60 1.31
N LEU A 517 13.23 -23.42 1.77
CA LEU A 517 12.02 -22.73 1.27
C LEU A 517 12.11 -22.46 -0.23
N MET A 518 13.23 -21.89 -0.70
CA MET A 518 13.45 -21.65 -2.13
C MET A 518 13.39 -22.96 -2.92
N THR A 519 14.00 -24.04 -2.42
CA THR A 519 13.96 -25.36 -3.07
C THR A 519 12.53 -25.90 -3.19
N VAL A 520 11.70 -25.77 -2.14
CA VAL A 520 10.28 -26.17 -2.22
C VAL A 520 9.57 -25.34 -3.28
N ILE A 521 9.77 -24.02 -3.31
CA ILE A 521 9.11 -23.12 -4.27
C ILE A 521 9.52 -23.41 -5.72
N GLU A 522 10.79 -23.76 -5.97
CA GLU A 522 11.22 -24.16 -7.32
C GLU A 522 10.61 -25.48 -7.77
N ASN A 523 10.47 -26.45 -6.85
CA ASN A 523 9.84 -27.73 -7.18
C ASN A 523 8.35 -27.61 -7.50
N LEU A 524 7.67 -26.52 -7.07
CA LEU A 524 6.27 -26.26 -7.38
C LEU A 524 6.01 -25.83 -8.84
N GLU A 525 7.05 -25.60 -9.64
CA GLU A 525 6.93 -25.37 -11.08
C GLU A 525 6.32 -26.57 -11.81
N LYS A 526 6.60 -27.78 -11.31
CA LYS A 526 6.25 -29.03 -11.95
C LYS A 526 5.21 -29.76 -11.10
N ILE A 527 4.35 -30.50 -11.78
CA ILE A 527 3.42 -31.41 -11.11
C ILE A 527 4.25 -32.54 -10.49
N ASP A 528 4.11 -32.74 -9.19
CA ASP A 528 4.72 -33.87 -8.49
C ASP A 528 3.96 -35.16 -8.84
N THR A 529 4.61 -36.03 -9.62
CA THR A 529 4.08 -37.30 -10.12
C THR A 529 4.41 -38.51 -9.24
N ARG A 530 5.11 -38.34 -8.11
CA ARG A 530 5.48 -39.47 -7.23
C ARG A 530 4.25 -40.27 -6.78
N THR A 531 4.37 -41.59 -6.78
CA THR A 531 3.28 -42.52 -6.50
C THR A 531 2.84 -42.43 -5.04
N MET A 532 1.52 -42.26 -4.81
CA MET A 532 0.93 -42.34 -3.47
C MET A 532 0.59 -43.80 -3.18
N SER A 533 1.49 -44.51 -2.51
CA SER A 533 1.17 -45.83 -1.98
C SER A 533 1.56 -45.89 -0.51
N PRO A 534 0.60 -46.15 0.41
CA PRO A 534 -0.83 -46.39 0.20
C PRO A 534 -1.66 -45.12 -0.09
N MET A 535 -2.94 -45.28 -0.45
CA MET A 535 -3.87 -44.17 -0.72
C MET A 535 -4.03 -43.29 0.52
N GLY A 536 -3.38 -42.14 0.45
CA GLY A 536 -3.59 -40.98 1.28
C GLY A 536 -2.48 -40.75 2.29
N GLU A 537 -1.91 -39.56 2.23
CA GLU A 537 -0.60 -39.21 2.80
C GLU A 537 -0.81 -38.32 4.03
N TYR A 538 -0.40 -38.81 5.21
CA TYR A 538 -0.34 -37.96 6.39
C TYR A 538 0.85 -37.00 6.26
N PRO A 539 0.72 -35.73 6.71
CA PRO A 539 1.84 -34.78 6.69
C PRO A 539 3.10 -35.29 7.41
N SER A 540 2.96 -36.18 8.41
CA SER A 540 4.06 -36.84 9.10
C SER A 540 4.81 -37.88 8.27
N ASP A 541 4.18 -38.44 7.24
CA ASP A 541 4.77 -39.47 6.38
C ASP A 541 5.63 -38.86 5.26
N VAL A 542 5.47 -37.57 5.01
CA VAL A 542 6.25 -36.81 4.03
C VAL A 542 7.66 -36.58 4.58
N ARG A 543 8.63 -37.39 4.11
CA ARG A 543 10.04 -37.38 4.57
C ARG A 543 10.95 -36.41 3.81
N PHE A 544 10.37 -35.43 3.14
CA PHE A 544 11.10 -34.33 2.48
C PHE A 544 10.35 -33.01 2.69
N SER A 545 11.06 -31.89 2.52
CA SER A 545 10.46 -30.55 2.61
C SER A 545 9.35 -30.36 1.56
N ALA A 546 8.16 -29.95 1.96
CA ALA A 546 6.99 -29.83 1.10
C ALA A 546 6.05 -28.71 1.54
N MET A 547 5.06 -28.40 0.71
CA MET A 547 4.03 -27.40 1.00
C MET A 547 2.65 -28.07 1.13
N PHE A 548 1.82 -27.56 2.03
CA PHE A 548 0.48 -28.09 2.35
C PHE A 548 -0.56 -26.96 2.32
N LYS A 549 -1.79 -27.28 1.94
CA LYS A 549 -2.94 -26.35 2.00
C LYS A 549 -3.39 -26.17 3.45
N LEU A 550 -3.58 -24.92 3.89
CA LEU A 550 -4.13 -24.65 5.21
C LEU A 550 -5.63 -24.97 5.26
N HIS A 551 -6.05 -25.64 6.32
CA HIS A 551 -7.45 -25.84 6.63
C HIS A 551 -7.75 -25.43 8.07
N LEU A 552 -8.90 -24.79 8.29
CA LEU A 552 -9.41 -24.47 9.62
C LEU A 552 -10.69 -25.27 9.84
N ARG A 553 -10.70 -26.16 10.84
CA ARG A 553 -11.82 -27.09 11.11
C ARG A 553 -12.27 -27.81 9.83
N GLU A 554 -11.30 -28.38 9.10
CA GLU A 554 -11.49 -29.09 7.82
C GLU A 554 -11.92 -28.23 6.63
N LYS A 555 -11.99 -26.90 6.79
CA LYS A 555 -12.37 -25.97 5.71
C LYS A 555 -11.14 -25.35 5.08
N LEU A 556 -11.01 -25.51 3.76
CA LEU A 556 -9.89 -24.97 3.00
C LEU A 556 -9.85 -23.44 3.10
N VAL A 557 -8.70 -22.90 3.52
CA VAL A 557 -8.40 -21.48 3.44
C VAL A 557 -7.70 -21.24 2.10
N VAL A 558 -8.42 -20.66 1.14
CA VAL A 558 -7.93 -20.47 -0.23
C VAL A 558 -6.72 -19.54 -0.24
N GLY A 559 -5.66 -19.93 -0.96
CA GLY A 559 -4.45 -19.13 -1.14
C GLY A 559 -3.47 -19.14 0.05
N VAL A 560 -3.78 -19.85 1.13
CA VAL A 560 -2.92 -19.92 2.32
C VAL A 560 -2.29 -21.30 2.43
N PHE A 561 -0.97 -21.32 2.60
CA PHE A 561 -0.19 -22.54 2.58
C PHE A 561 0.73 -22.65 3.79
N VAL A 562 1.13 -23.88 4.12
CA VAL A 562 2.11 -24.18 5.16
C VAL A 562 3.27 -24.93 4.52
N PHE A 563 4.46 -24.34 4.56
CA PHE A 563 5.71 -25.03 4.27
C PHE A 563 6.08 -25.89 5.49
N ARG A 564 6.33 -27.16 5.26
CA ARG A 564 6.90 -28.08 6.24
C ARG A 564 8.30 -28.44 5.75
N LEU A 565 9.31 -27.93 6.45
CA LEU A 565 10.71 -28.11 6.12
C LEU A 565 11.29 -29.24 6.95
N ILE A 566 12.07 -30.10 6.32
CA ILE A 566 12.84 -31.14 7.01
C ILE A 566 14.30 -30.72 6.95
N ILE A 567 14.83 -30.30 8.10
CA ILE A 567 16.18 -29.76 8.25
C ILE A 567 16.93 -30.65 9.24
N GLY A 568 17.75 -31.56 8.71
CA GLY A 568 18.30 -32.67 9.49
C GLY A 568 17.15 -33.51 10.07
N ASP A 569 17.19 -33.76 11.38
CA ASP A 569 16.15 -34.52 12.09
C ASP A 569 15.00 -33.65 12.63
N ARG A 570 14.98 -32.36 12.29
CA ARG A 570 13.96 -31.40 12.77
C ARG A 570 12.95 -31.09 11.69
N VAL A 571 11.70 -30.93 12.12
CA VAL A 571 10.62 -30.42 11.30
C VAL A 571 10.31 -29.00 11.74
N GLU A 572 10.38 -28.08 10.79
CA GLU A 572 10.02 -26.68 11.01
C GLU A 572 8.90 -26.29 10.05
N GLU A 573 7.91 -25.53 10.53
CA GLU A 573 6.74 -25.17 9.75
C GLU A 573 6.62 -23.65 9.61
N PHE A 574 6.36 -23.19 8.38
CA PHE A 574 6.19 -21.78 8.04
C PHE A 574 4.84 -21.58 7.34
N LEU A 575 4.07 -20.63 7.82
CA LEU A 575 2.83 -20.17 7.23
C LEU A 575 3.11 -19.11 6.15
N TYR A 576 2.56 -19.34 4.96
CA TYR A 576 2.48 -18.34 3.90
C TYR A 576 1.10 -17.70 3.88
N THR A 577 1.06 -16.38 4.07
CA THR A 577 -0.16 -15.56 4.05
C THR A 577 -0.01 -14.41 3.05
N PRO A 578 -0.45 -14.60 1.79
CA PRO A 578 -0.48 -13.50 0.83
C PRO A 578 -1.43 -12.40 1.31
N ASP A 579 -1.08 -11.15 1.08
CA ASP A 579 -1.92 -9.98 1.38
C ASP A 579 -2.36 -9.88 2.86
N ALA A 580 -1.49 -10.35 3.76
CA ALA A 580 -1.73 -10.28 5.19
C ALA A 580 -1.81 -8.82 5.68
N PRO A 581 -2.65 -8.49 6.68
CA PRO A 581 -2.81 -7.12 7.17
C PRO A 581 -1.57 -6.47 7.80
N ASP A 582 -0.53 -7.25 8.08
CA ASP A 582 0.79 -6.81 8.56
C ASP A 582 1.83 -6.70 7.42
N GLY A 583 1.45 -7.06 6.19
CA GLY A 583 2.30 -7.14 5.01
C GLY A 583 3.34 -8.27 5.02
N ARG A 584 3.33 -9.16 6.02
CA ARG A 584 4.30 -10.26 6.14
C ARG A 584 3.78 -11.50 5.41
N LEU A 585 4.52 -11.93 4.39
CA LEU A 585 4.14 -13.06 3.54
C LEU A 585 4.49 -14.42 4.16
N ILE A 586 5.61 -14.52 4.87
CA ILE A 586 6.12 -15.77 5.45
C ILE A 586 6.34 -15.57 6.95
N ARG A 587 5.79 -16.45 7.78
CA ARG A 587 6.03 -16.46 9.23
C ARG A 587 6.06 -17.87 9.81
N PRO A 588 6.72 -18.13 10.95
CA PRO A 588 6.62 -19.42 11.63
C PRO A 588 5.16 -19.82 11.87
N PHE A 589 4.82 -21.09 11.62
CA PHE A 589 3.46 -21.59 11.81
C PHE A 589 3.00 -21.53 13.27
N SER A 590 3.95 -21.61 14.21
CA SER A 590 3.73 -21.40 15.64
C SER A 590 3.16 -20.02 15.99
N GLU A 591 3.33 -19.01 15.12
CA GLU A 591 2.75 -17.69 15.31
C GLU A 591 1.25 -17.62 14.96
N PHE A 592 0.65 -18.66 14.36
CA PHE A 592 -0.75 -18.64 13.90
C PHE A 592 -1.73 -18.15 14.98
N VAL A 593 -1.68 -18.75 16.18
CA VAL A 593 -2.60 -18.40 17.29
C VAL A 593 -2.39 -16.94 17.71
N SER A 594 -1.13 -16.50 17.83
CA SER A 594 -0.81 -15.12 18.18
C SER A 594 -1.26 -14.14 17.09
N ALA A 595 -1.15 -14.51 15.81
CA ALA A 595 -1.61 -13.68 14.69
C ALA A 595 -3.14 -13.49 14.73
N VAL A 596 -3.91 -14.54 15.01
CA VAL A 596 -5.37 -14.42 15.19
C VAL A 596 -5.69 -13.57 16.42
N LYS A 597 -5.13 -13.90 17.58
CA LYS A 597 -5.47 -13.26 18.86
C LYS A 597 -5.03 -11.80 18.95
N LYS A 598 -3.79 -11.51 18.56
CA LYS A 598 -3.14 -10.21 18.77
C LYS A 598 -3.17 -9.32 17.53
N LEU A 599 -3.00 -9.92 16.34
CA LEU A 599 -2.89 -9.18 15.07
C LEU A 599 -4.20 -9.13 14.27
N LYS A 600 -5.28 -9.78 14.76
CA LYS A 600 -6.61 -9.80 14.13
C LYS A 600 -6.64 -10.42 12.74
N PHE A 601 -5.89 -11.49 12.57
CA PHE A 601 -5.94 -12.31 11.36
C PHE A 601 -7.24 -13.12 11.22
N GLY A 602 -8.17 -13.04 12.18
CA GLY A 602 -9.46 -13.69 12.10
C GLY A 602 -10.20 -13.37 10.80
N ASN A 603 -10.47 -12.09 10.53
CA ASN A 603 -11.13 -11.68 9.28
C ASN A 603 -10.33 -12.11 8.04
N TYR A 604 -9.00 -12.01 8.08
CA TYR A 604 -8.13 -12.44 6.99
C TYR A 604 -8.37 -13.92 6.58
N PHE A 605 -8.48 -14.83 7.55
CA PHE A 605 -8.75 -16.24 7.30
C PHE A 605 -10.23 -16.52 6.99
N TYR A 606 -11.15 -15.83 7.69
CA TYR A 606 -12.59 -15.92 7.48
C TYR A 606 -12.99 -15.53 6.06
N ASP A 607 -12.40 -14.45 5.53
CA ASP A 607 -12.62 -13.99 4.17
C ASP A 607 -12.00 -14.93 3.14
N ARG A 608 -11.20 -15.93 3.54
CA ARG A 608 -10.51 -16.88 2.65
C ARG A 608 -11.22 -18.23 2.50
N VAL A 609 -12.32 -18.47 3.21
CA VAL A 609 -13.12 -19.69 3.10
C VAL A 609 -14.39 -19.47 2.28
N ARG A 610 -15.00 -20.57 1.81
CA ARG A 610 -16.32 -20.54 1.14
C ARG A 610 -17.38 -19.98 2.07
N TYR A 611 -18.36 -19.27 1.52
CA TYR A 611 -19.42 -18.64 2.29
C TYR A 611 -20.17 -19.62 3.20
N LYS A 612 -20.56 -20.79 2.69
CA LYS A 612 -21.19 -21.85 3.51
C LYS A 612 -20.34 -22.38 4.66
N ASP A 613 -19.00 -22.26 4.56
CA ASP A 613 -18.05 -22.72 5.57
C ASP A 613 -17.71 -21.62 6.59
N GLN A 614 -18.08 -20.36 6.32
CA GLN A 614 -17.77 -19.20 7.17
C GLN A 614 -18.30 -19.34 8.59
N ARG A 615 -19.48 -19.95 8.79
CA ARG A 615 -20.05 -20.15 10.13
C ARG A 615 -19.13 -21.01 11.03
N VAL A 616 -18.60 -22.11 10.48
CA VAL A 616 -17.73 -23.04 11.21
C VAL A 616 -16.40 -22.34 11.55
N VAL A 617 -15.82 -21.68 10.55
CA VAL A 617 -14.52 -21.00 10.69
C VAL A 617 -14.62 -19.80 11.62
N ARG A 618 -15.71 -19.02 11.55
CA ARG A 618 -15.98 -17.91 12.48
C ARG A 618 -16.07 -18.38 13.91
N THR A 619 -16.76 -19.49 14.18
CA THR A 619 -16.85 -20.04 15.54
C THR A 619 -15.46 -20.33 16.11
N TYR A 620 -14.61 -21.04 15.35
CA TYR A 620 -13.23 -21.32 15.75
C TYR A 620 -12.37 -20.06 15.96
N ILE A 621 -12.53 -19.05 15.08
CA ILE A 621 -11.82 -17.78 15.20
C ILE A 621 -12.29 -17.01 16.44
N THR A 622 -13.60 -16.93 16.67
CA THR A 622 -14.18 -16.30 17.86
C THR A 622 -13.67 -16.98 19.13
N ASP A 623 -13.63 -18.31 19.16
CA ASP A 623 -13.07 -19.05 20.30
C ASP A 623 -11.60 -18.68 20.56
N LEU A 624 -10.77 -18.57 19.51
CA LEU A 624 -9.39 -18.08 19.66
C LEU A 624 -9.35 -16.65 20.20
N GLU A 625 -10.19 -15.75 19.66
CA GLU A 625 -10.13 -14.33 19.97
C GLU A 625 -10.72 -13.94 21.34
N GLU A 626 -11.71 -14.70 21.83
CA GLU A 626 -12.47 -14.39 23.05
C GLU A 626 -12.10 -15.29 24.23
N LEU A 627 -11.76 -16.56 24.00
CA LEU A 627 -11.42 -17.48 25.07
C LEU A 627 -9.92 -17.43 25.37
N GLY A 628 -9.56 -16.83 26.51
CA GLY A 628 -8.16 -16.69 26.94
C GLY A 628 -7.38 -18.02 26.99
N ASN A 629 -8.06 -19.11 27.34
CA ASN A 629 -7.46 -20.45 27.46
C ASN A 629 -7.51 -21.28 26.17
N PHE A 630 -8.20 -20.83 25.12
CA PHE A 630 -8.30 -21.59 23.86
C PHE A 630 -7.13 -21.26 22.94
N ASN A 631 -6.15 -22.15 22.83
CA ASN A 631 -4.91 -21.94 22.05
C ASN A 631 -4.64 -23.08 21.06
N GLU A 632 -5.70 -23.75 20.59
CA GLU A 632 -5.60 -24.86 19.63
C GLU A 632 -5.18 -24.29 18.27
N ALA A 633 -3.95 -24.59 17.82
CA ALA A 633 -3.49 -24.27 16.47
C ALA A 633 -4.07 -25.29 15.46
N PRO A 634 -4.28 -24.90 14.19
CA PRO A 634 -4.78 -25.82 13.19
C PRO A 634 -3.72 -26.89 12.89
N VAL A 635 -4.18 -28.11 12.61
CA VAL A 635 -3.31 -29.24 12.24
C VAL A 635 -3.39 -29.47 10.74
N LEU A 636 -2.25 -29.77 10.12
CA LEU A 636 -2.21 -30.13 8.71
C LEU A 636 -3.03 -31.40 8.47
N LEU A 637 -3.96 -31.31 7.52
CA LEU A 637 -4.82 -32.44 7.19
C LEU A 637 -4.10 -33.46 6.32
N ARG A 638 -4.58 -34.70 6.41
CA ARG A 638 -4.27 -35.74 5.44
C ARG A 638 -4.59 -35.26 4.02
N ASP A 639 -3.78 -35.64 3.05
CA ASP A 639 -3.99 -35.33 1.63
C ASP A 639 -4.00 -33.83 1.28
N SER A 640 -3.49 -32.98 2.18
CA SER A 640 -3.40 -31.53 1.95
C SER A 640 -2.13 -31.09 1.24
N ARG A 641 -1.20 -32.00 0.92
CA ARG A 641 0.06 -31.68 0.26
C ARG A 641 -0.17 -31.09 -1.13
N VAL A 642 0.50 -29.98 -1.42
CA VAL A 642 0.47 -29.34 -2.73
C VAL A 642 1.38 -30.11 -3.68
N ARG A 643 0.76 -30.83 -4.62
CA ARG A 643 1.44 -31.55 -5.71
C ARG A 643 1.48 -30.77 -7.01
N ASP A 644 0.55 -29.83 -7.15
CA ASP A 644 0.33 -29.04 -8.35
C ASP A 644 -0.17 -27.69 -7.86
N LEU A 645 0.71 -26.69 -7.85
CA LEU A 645 0.36 -25.35 -7.41
C LEU A 645 -0.70 -24.73 -8.33
N GLY A 646 -0.74 -25.12 -9.61
CA GLY A 646 -1.74 -24.63 -10.56
C GLY A 646 -3.17 -24.94 -10.13
N ARG A 647 -3.39 -25.98 -9.30
CA ARG A 647 -4.72 -26.27 -8.73
C ARG A 647 -5.20 -25.24 -7.71
N SER A 648 -4.35 -24.35 -7.21
CA SER A 648 -4.81 -23.23 -6.38
C SER A 648 -5.75 -22.29 -7.14
N TYR A 649 -5.57 -22.18 -8.46
CA TYR A 649 -6.49 -21.46 -9.32
C TYR A 649 -7.86 -22.16 -9.34
N ASP A 650 -7.87 -23.49 -9.47
CA ASP A 650 -9.12 -24.26 -9.45
C ASP A 650 -9.82 -24.13 -8.08
N ASP A 651 -9.08 -24.14 -6.96
CA ASP A 651 -9.64 -23.93 -5.60
C ASP A 651 -10.37 -22.58 -5.49
N LEU A 652 -9.77 -21.53 -6.05
CA LEU A 652 -10.36 -20.19 -6.13
C LEU A 652 -11.65 -20.20 -6.96
N ILE A 653 -11.65 -20.82 -8.14
CA ILE A 653 -12.85 -20.93 -8.99
C ILE A 653 -13.94 -21.73 -8.29
N TYR A 654 -13.61 -22.86 -7.64
CA TYR A 654 -14.59 -23.65 -6.89
C TYR A 654 -15.19 -22.89 -5.72
N ARG A 655 -14.38 -22.06 -5.06
CA ARG A 655 -14.89 -21.16 -4.05
C ARG A 655 -15.85 -20.15 -4.66
N THR A 656 -15.46 -19.46 -5.73
CA THR A 656 -16.35 -18.51 -6.43
C THR A 656 -17.67 -19.16 -6.80
N ILE A 657 -17.65 -20.33 -7.42
CA ILE A 657 -18.87 -21.06 -7.77
C ILE A 657 -19.72 -21.31 -6.53
N SER A 658 -19.11 -21.77 -5.42
CA SER A 658 -19.84 -22.00 -4.16
C SER A 658 -20.41 -20.72 -3.55
N ASP A 659 -19.74 -19.58 -3.74
CA ASP A 659 -20.18 -18.30 -3.18
C ASP A 659 -21.30 -17.70 -4.05
N VAL A 660 -21.27 -17.86 -5.38
CA VAL A 660 -22.36 -17.50 -6.33
C VAL A 660 -23.61 -18.35 -6.10
N ASP A 661 -23.43 -19.65 -5.90
CA ASP A 661 -24.55 -20.58 -5.69
C ASP A 661 -25.31 -20.29 -4.38
N GLU A 662 -24.61 -19.73 -3.38
CA GLU A 662 -25.17 -19.46 -2.05
C GLU A 662 -25.56 -17.98 -1.84
N LYS A 663 -24.97 -17.04 -2.59
CA LYS A 663 -25.31 -15.61 -2.55
C LYS A 663 -25.72 -15.09 -3.92
N THR A 664 -26.88 -14.46 -3.97
CA THR A 664 -27.29 -13.61 -5.10
C THR A 664 -26.72 -12.18 -5.02
N GLU A 665 -26.05 -11.78 -3.93
CA GLU A 665 -25.52 -10.41 -3.76
C GLU A 665 -23.97 -10.30 -3.91
N SER A 666 -23.54 -9.24 -4.61
CA SER A 666 -22.21 -8.62 -4.72
C SER A 666 -20.97 -9.47 -4.35
N LEU A 667 -20.62 -10.40 -5.24
CA LEU A 667 -19.38 -11.20 -5.19
C LEU A 667 -18.15 -10.50 -5.79
N ASP A 668 -18.37 -9.31 -6.37
CA ASP A 668 -17.33 -8.52 -7.06
C ASP A 668 -16.13 -8.21 -6.17
N GLU A 669 -16.38 -8.04 -4.87
CA GLU A 669 -15.38 -7.58 -3.91
C GLU A 669 -14.52 -8.73 -3.36
N ILE A 670 -15.08 -9.93 -3.23
CA ILE A 670 -14.41 -11.08 -2.61
C ILE A 670 -13.25 -11.53 -3.53
N ILE A 671 -13.54 -11.87 -4.78
CA ILE A 671 -12.57 -12.47 -5.69
C ILE A 671 -11.43 -11.52 -6.05
N PHE A 672 -11.77 -10.26 -6.33
CA PHE A 672 -10.76 -9.26 -6.69
C PHE A 672 -9.82 -8.96 -5.51
N LYS A 673 -10.35 -8.89 -4.26
CA LYS A 673 -9.54 -8.73 -3.04
C LYS A 673 -8.68 -9.95 -2.71
N LEU A 674 -9.15 -11.15 -3.03
CA LEU A 674 -8.48 -12.42 -2.67
C LEU A 674 -7.34 -12.83 -3.59
N VAL A 675 -7.28 -12.27 -4.79
CA VAL A 675 -6.37 -12.73 -5.85
C VAL A 675 -5.49 -11.61 -6.35
N PHE A 676 -6.01 -10.39 -6.39
CA PHE A 676 -5.35 -9.26 -7.05
C PHE A 676 -5.46 -7.98 -6.24
N GLY A 677 -5.67 -8.09 -4.91
CA GLY A 677 -6.08 -7.00 -4.03
C GLY A 677 -5.60 -5.66 -4.56
N ALA A 678 -6.52 -4.85 -5.11
CA ALA A 678 -6.14 -3.68 -5.92
C ALA A 678 -5.17 -2.75 -5.20
N VAL A 679 -5.18 -2.75 -3.87
CA VAL A 679 -4.23 -2.02 -3.03
C VAL A 679 -2.83 -2.64 -3.03
N GLU A 680 -2.68 -3.97 -3.06
CA GLU A 680 -1.39 -4.67 -3.16
C GLU A 680 -0.86 -4.71 -4.60
N ALA A 681 -1.75 -4.92 -5.58
CA ALA A 681 -1.42 -4.76 -6.99
C ALA A 681 -1.02 -3.31 -7.29
N ALA A 682 -1.77 -2.32 -6.77
CA ALA A 682 -1.35 -0.91 -6.78
C ALA A 682 -0.02 -0.76 -6.07
N ALA A 683 0.10 -1.14 -4.81
CA ALA A 683 1.33 -0.93 -4.05
C ALA A 683 2.56 -1.59 -4.67
N THR A 684 2.40 -2.69 -5.43
CA THR A 684 3.51 -3.37 -6.13
C THR A 684 3.80 -2.76 -7.50
N VAL A 685 2.78 -2.29 -8.23
CA VAL A 685 2.91 -1.63 -9.54
C VAL A 685 3.35 -0.17 -9.39
N VAL A 686 2.82 0.50 -8.38
CA VAL A 686 3.07 1.85 -7.88
C VAL A 686 4.22 1.88 -6.87
N SER A 687 4.77 0.73 -6.47
CA SER A 687 5.96 0.68 -5.61
C SER A 687 6.97 1.66 -6.18
N VAL A 688 7.29 2.65 -5.34
CA VAL A 688 8.30 3.69 -5.52
C VAL A 688 9.42 3.14 -6.38
N VAL A 689 9.95 3.96 -7.27
CA VAL A 689 11.16 3.76 -8.10
C VAL A 689 12.19 2.75 -7.54
N ILE A 690 12.30 2.66 -6.21
CA ILE A 690 13.12 1.72 -5.45
C ILE A 690 12.23 0.72 -4.66
N PRO A 691 12.24 -0.59 -4.99
CA PRO A 691 11.43 -1.59 -4.32
C PRO A 691 11.86 -1.77 -2.85
N PRO A 692 10.95 -1.68 -1.86
CA PRO A 692 11.33 -1.80 -0.46
C PRO A 692 11.75 -3.22 -0.07
N VAL A 693 12.75 -3.33 0.79
CA VAL A 693 13.36 -4.63 1.16
C VAL A 693 12.96 -5.07 2.58
N GLY A 694 12.82 -4.14 3.52
CA GLY A 694 12.59 -4.46 4.94
C GLY A 694 11.14 -4.37 5.43
N ILE A 695 10.95 -4.02 6.71
CA ILE A 695 9.73 -4.27 7.50
C ILE A 695 8.45 -3.85 6.75
N ALA A 696 7.56 -4.82 6.52
CA ALA A 696 6.38 -4.66 5.67
C ALA A 696 5.40 -3.56 6.11
N MET A 697 5.26 -3.31 7.42
CA MET A 697 4.45 -2.18 7.92
C MET A 697 5.04 -0.82 7.52
N SER A 698 6.36 -0.65 7.55
CA SER A 698 7.02 0.57 7.06
C SER A 698 6.80 0.74 5.55
N VAL A 699 6.73 -0.37 4.81
CA VAL A 699 6.46 -0.37 3.37
C VAL A 699 5.05 0.11 3.05
N VAL A 700 4.03 -0.46 3.70
CA VAL A 700 2.63 -0.06 3.49
C VAL A 700 2.44 1.43 3.85
N LEU A 701 3.09 1.89 4.92
CA LEU A 701 3.06 3.31 5.34
C LEU A 701 3.89 4.22 4.42
N LEU A 702 5.00 3.75 3.84
CA LEU A 702 5.79 4.51 2.87
C LEU A 702 5.09 4.64 1.53
N THR A 703 4.48 3.54 1.04
CA THR A 703 3.62 3.57 -0.14
C THR A 703 2.47 4.55 0.09
N ARG A 704 1.88 4.58 1.30
CA ARG A 704 0.91 5.61 1.70
C ARG A 704 1.46 7.03 1.63
N SER A 705 2.67 7.29 2.15
CA SER A 705 3.29 8.62 2.11
C SER A 705 3.76 9.08 0.71
N VAL A 706 4.00 8.14 -0.21
CA VAL A 706 4.34 8.44 -1.62
C VAL A 706 3.08 8.60 -2.47
N LEU A 707 2.00 7.89 -2.14
CA LEU A 707 0.66 8.15 -2.65
C LEU A 707 0.14 9.54 -2.19
N GLU A 708 0.63 10.04 -1.06
CA GLU A 708 0.48 11.42 -0.56
C GLU A 708 1.47 12.43 -1.21
N GLY A 709 2.30 11.99 -2.17
CA GLY A 709 3.52 12.69 -2.55
C GLY A 709 3.34 13.93 -3.43
N ALA A 710 3.44 15.12 -2.83
CA ALA A 710 4.22 16.26 -3.38
C ALA A 710 4.52 17.36 -2.35
N GLU A 711 3.73 17.53 -1.29
CA GLU A 711 3.94 18.56 -0.27
C GLU A 711 3.58 18.03 1.12
N ALA A 712 4.55 17.99 2.06
CA ALA A 712 4.33 18.09 3.52
C ALA A 712 5.60 17.69 4.30
N TYR A 713 6.69 18.43 4.10
CA TYR A 713 7.67 18.62 5.19
C TYR A 713 7.26 19.78 6.13
N ASN A 714 6.14 20.43 5.85
CA ASN A 714 5.44 21.33 6.76
C ASN A 714 4.01 20.81 6.98
N ASP A 715 3.62 20.79 8.25
CA ASP A 715 2.25 20.73 8.76
C ASP A 715 1.32 19.65 8.20
N GLY A 716 1.34 18.51 8.88
CA GLY A 716 0.17 18.11 9.64
C GLY A 716 -1.16 17.73 8.99
N ASP A 717 -1.16 17.20 7.78
CA ASP A 717 -2.33 16.49 7.26
C ASP A 717 -1.93 15.11 6.69
N ARG A 718 -2.40 14.03 7.33
CA ARG A 718 -1.87 12.67 7.13
C ARG A 718 -2.91 11.58 7.34
N ALA A 719 -3.79 11.34 6.36
CA ALA A 719 -4.52 10.08 6.34
C ALA A 719 -5.11 9.51 5.04
N THR A 720 -4.64 8.29 4.80
CA THR A 720 -5.19 7.10 4.11
C THR A 720 -4.85 6.99 2.64
N ALA A 721 -3.97 6.06 2.30
CA ALA A 721 -3.49 5.79 0.93
C ALA A 721 -4.60 5.67 -0.13
N ALA A 722 -5.73 5.07 0.23
CA ALA A 722 -6.89 4.97 -0.65
C ALA A 722 -7.70 6.27 -0.72
N TRP A 723 -7.86 6.99 0.41
CA TRP A 723 -8.53 8.29 0.46
C TRP A 723 -7.71 9.39 -0.22
N HIS A 724 -6.39 9.39 -0.10
CA HIS A 724 -5.51 10.35 -0.79
C HIS A 724 -5.49 10.13 -2.30
N PHE A 725 -5.59 8.89 -2.77
CA PHE A 725 -5.80 8.62 -4.19
C PHE A 725 -7.20 9.05 -4.66
N LEU A 726 -8.24 8.85 -3.82
CA LEU A 726 -9.59 9.35 -4.09
C LEU A 726 -9.63 10.88 -4.14
N ASP A 727 -8.98 11.55 -3.19
CA ASP A 727 -8.84 13.00 -3.13
C ASP A 727 -8.06 13.50 -4.34
N ALA A 728 -7.00 12.80 -4.77
CA ALA A 728 -6.25 13.15 -5.98
C ALA A 728 -7.03 12.89 -7.30
N LEU A 729 -7.93 11.90 -7.34
CA LEU A 729 -8.90 11.72 -8.44
C LEU A 729 -10.01 12.80 -8.41
N ILE A 730 -10.41 13.25 -7.22
CA ILE A 730 -11.36 14.35 -7.02
C ILE A 730 -10.70 15.70 -7.39
N GLU A 731 -9.41 15.88 -7.10
CA GLU A 731 -8.62 17.04 -7.53
C GLU A 731 -8.52 17.12 -9.05
N LEU A 732 -8.35 15.99 -9.76
CA LEU A 732 -8.44 15.95 -11.22
C LEU A 732 -9.80 16.46 -11.74
N ALA A 733 -10.88 16.23 -10.99
CA ALA A 733 -12.20 16.78 -11.32
C ALA A 733 -12.34 18.27 -10.99
N SER A 734 -11.54 18.79 -10.04
CA SER A 734 -11.55 20.21 -9.65
C SER A 734 -10.77 21.13 -10.61
N LEU A 735 -9.91 20.56 -11.47
CA LEU A 735 -9.11 21.32 -12.44
C LEU A 735 -9.96 21.75 -13.64
N GLY A 736 -10.32 23.03 -13.69
CA GLY A 736 -10.96 23.64 -14.87
C GLY A 736 -10.05 23.62 -16.11
N LYS A 737 -10.62 23.88 -17.31
CA LYS A 737 -9.93 23.83 -18.62
C LYS A 737 -8.57 24.55 -18.70
N ALA A 738 -8.30 25.54 -17.85
CA ALA A 738 -7.04 26.29 -17.81
C ALA A 738 -5.93 25.65 -16.94
N GLY A 739 -6.25 24.76 -16.01
CA GLY A 739 -5.27 24.05 -15.15
C GLY A 739 -4.62 22.85 -15.82
N LEU A 740 -5.29 22.26 -16.82
CA LEU A 740 -4.84 21.08 -17.56
C LEU A 740 -3.56 21.30 -18.37
N SER A 741 -3.22 22.54 -18.73
CA SER A 741 -1.99 22.85 -19.46
C SER A 741 -0.75 23.01 -18.58
N LYS A 742 -0.90 23.00 -17.24
CA LYS A 742 0.21 23.23 -16.30
C LYS A 742 0.40 22.17 -15.19
N GLY A 743 -0.57 21.28 -14.93
CA GLY A 743 -0.47 20.34 -13.79
C GLY A 743 -1.12 18.97 -14.00
N GLY A 744 -0.95 18.34 -15.17
CA GLY A 744 -1.57 17.04 -15.50
C GLY A 744 -1.30 15.91 -14.49
N ALA A 745 -2.04 14.79 -14.63
CA ALA A 745 -1.98 13.65 -13.72
C ALA A 745 -0.54 13.18 -13.40
N THR A 746 -0.28 12.83 -12.14
CA THR A 746 1.04 12.39 -11.67
C THR A 746 1.44 11.04 -12.28
N LYS A 747 2.75 10.74 -12.33
CA LYS A 747 3.30 9.43 -12.77
C LYS A 747 2.58 8.26 -12.10
N LEU A 748 2.39 8.41 -10.79
CA LEU A 748 1.75 7.45 -9.93
C LEU A 748 0.27 7.21 -10.26
N GLN A 749 -0.48 8.29 -10.54
CA GLN A 749 -1.88 8.19 -10.97
C GLN A 749 -2.00 7.51 -12.33
N LYS A 750 -1.11 7.84 -13.26
CA LYS A 750 -1.09 7.25 -14.61
C LYS A 750 -0.81 5.75 -14.56
N ASP A 751 0.22 5.32 -13.84
CA ASP A 751 0.59 3.90 -13.73
C ASP A 751 -0.51 3.06 -13.05
N PHE A 752 -1.21 3.61 -12.05
CA PHE A 752 -2.36 2.93 -11.42
C PHE A 752 -3.59 2.87 -12.32
N ILE A 753 -3.94 3.97 -13.02
CA ILE A 753 -5.03 3.96 -14.02
C ILE A 753 -4.71 2.93 -15.12
N GLY A 754 -3.47 2.93 -15.59
CA GLY A 754 -2.97 1.94 -16.53
C GLY A 754 -3.04 0.51 -16.00
N LEU A 755 -2.83 0.27 -14.69
CA LEU A 755 -2.96 -1.05 -14.07
C LEU A 755 -4.40 -1.58 -14.18
N LEU A 756 -5.39 -0.74 -13.82
CA LEU A 756 -6.80 -1.12 -13.87
C LEU A 756 -7.29 -1.33 -15.30
N GLY A 757 -6.70 -0.63 -16.27
CA GLY A 757 -6.82 -0.92 -17.70
C GLY A 757 -8.14 -0.49 -18.35
N ASP A 758 -9.19 -0.22 -17.58
CA ASP A 758 -10.47 0.26 -18.10
C ASP A 758 -11.24 1.19 -17.14
N VAL A 759 -12.11 2.02 -17.72
CA VAL A 759 -12.89 3.05 -17.02
C VAL A 759 -13.90 2.45 -16.03
N TYR A 760 -14.51 1.30 -16.34
CA TYR A 760 -15.50 0.67 -15.47
C TYR A 760 -14.86 0.17 -14.18
N SER A 761 -13.69 -0.46 -14.28
CA SER A 761 -12.91 -0.94 -13.13
C SER A 761 -12.47 0.23 -12.23
N VAL A 762 -12.03 1.35 -12.81
CA VAL A 762 -11.68 2.57 -12.07
C VAL A 762 -12.90 3.17 -11.35
N GLN A 763 -14.05 3.24 -12.02
CA GLN A 763 -15.29 3.77 -11.44
C GLN A 763 -15.84 2.87 -10.32
N LYS A 764 -15.80 1.55 -10.50
CA LYS A 764 -16.25 0.60 -9.48
C LYS A 764 -15.37 0.70 -8.24
N PHE A 765 -14.05 0.75 -8.41
CA PHE A 765 -13.11 0.99 -7.31
C PHE A 765 -13.42 2.30 -6.58
N TYR A 766 -13.60 3.40 -7.30
CA TYR A 766 -13.97 4.70 -6.72
C TYR A 766 -15.23 4.60 -5.87
N SER A 767 -16.28 3.96 -6.42
CA SER A 767 -17.58 3.87 -5.74
C SER A 767 -17.55 3.03 -4.47
N GLN A 768 -16.83 1.90 -4.50
CA GLN A 768 -16.67 1.03 -3.34
C GLN A 768 -15.86 1.70 -2.23
N ALA A 769 -14.86 2.51 -2.61
CA ALA A 769 -13.95 3.12 -1.64
C ALA A 769 -14.53 4.42 -1.03
N THR A 770 -15.34 5.18 -1.76
CA THR A 770 -15.95 6.45 -1.28
C THR A 770 -17.36 6.29 -0.74
N GLY A 771 -18.06 5.22 -1.12
CA GLY A 771 -19.52 5.14 -0.98
C GLY A 771 -20.28 6.05 -1.94
N GLN A 772 -19.61 6.85 -2.78
CA GLN A 772 -20.25 7.66 -3.81
C GLN A 772 -20.51 6.84 -5.05
N GLN A 773 -21.71 6.96 -5.63
CA GLN A 773 -22.08 6.11 -6.77
C GLN A 773 -21.33 6.44 -8.08
N LYS A 774 -20.68 7.61 -8.21
CA LYS A 774 -20.16 8.10 -9.50
C LYS A 774 -18.86 8.91 -9.39
N LEU A 775 -17.99 8.72 -10.38
CA LEU A 775 -16.88 9.63 -10.68
C LEU A 775 -17.41 10.91 -11.37
N PRO A 776 -16.84 12.09 -11.08
CA PRO A 776 -17.12 13.30 -11.84
C PRO A 776 -16.75 13.17 -13.33
N LEU A 777 -17.51 13.82 -14.21
CA LEU A 777 -17.37 13.71 -15.67
C LEU A 777 -15.97 14.11 -16.17
N GLN A 778 -15.36 15.13 -15.54
CA GLN A 778 -14.01 15.59 -15.87
C GLN A 778 -12.93 14.55 -15.52
N ALA A 779 -13.10 13.81 -14.42
CA ALA A 779 -12.18 12.73 -14.06
C ALA A 779 -12.24 11.58 -15.08
N LEU A 780 -13.43 11.25 -15.59
CA LEU A 780 -13.60 10.24 -16.64
C LEU A 780 -12.86 10.60 -17.92
N GLU A 781 -12.91 11.86 -18.36
CA GLU A 781 -12.18 12.33 -19.55
C GLU A 781 -10.65 12.18 -19.39
N VAL A 782 -10.11 12.53 -18.21
CA VAL A 782 -8.67 12.39 -17.92
C VAL A 782 -8.26 10.93 -17.86
N ILE A 783 -9.04 10.08 -17.17
CA ILE A 783 -8.80 8.63 -17.12
C ILE A 783 -8.79 8.05 -18.54
N GLN A 784 -9.76 8.44 -19.38
CA GLN A 784 -9.86 7.95 -20.74
C GLN A 784 -8.71 8.45 -21.62
N ALA A 785 -8.25 9.68 -21.44
CA ALA A 785 -7.07 10.20 -22.12
C ALA A 785 -5.79 9.43 -21.74
N ILE A 786 -5.59 9.14 -20.45
CA ILE A 786 -4.46 8.34 -19.96
C ILE A 786 -4.49 6.92 -20.54
N LEU A 787 -5.66 6.27 -20.54
CA LEU A 787 -5.83 4.93 -21.12
C LEU A 787 -5.65 4.91 -22.64
N SER A 788 -5.91 6.03 -23.31
CA SER A 788 -5.77 6.17 -24.78
C SER A 788 -4.36 6.55 -25.22
N ASP A 789 -3.48 6.99 -24.31
CA ASP A 789 -2.07 7.30 -24.58
C ASP A 789 -1.11 6.36 -23.81
N PRO A 790 -0.77 5.19 -24.39
CA PRO A 790 0.19 4.27 -23.79
C PRO A 790 1.61 4.82 -23.66
N GLN A 791 1.94 5.96 -24.31
CA GLN A 791 3.25 6.59 -24.16
C GLN A 791 3.38 7.38 -22.86
N ALA A 792 2.26 7.78 -22.25
CA ALA A 792 2.23 8.53 -21.00
C ALA A 792 2.55 7.70 -19.73
N LEU A 793 2.64 6.36 -19.85
CA LEU A 793 2.96 5.45 -18.74
C LEU A 793 4.47 5.27 -18.60
N ASP A 794 4.99 5.32 -17.39
CA ASP A 794 6.41 5.09 -17.10
C ASP A 794 6.72 3.61 -16.82
N SER A 795 5.69 2.80 -16.63
CA SER A 795 5.79 1.36 -16.49
C SER A 795 4.79 0.67 -17.42
N LYS A 796 5.28 -0.20 -18.30
CA LYS A 796 4.48 -0.88 -19.31
C LYS A 796 4.71 -2.38 -19.26
N THR A 797 3.61 -3.13 -19.21
CA THR A 797 3.64 -4.58 -19.39
C THR A 797 2.88 -4.93 -20.65
N ARG A 798 3.48 -5.75 -21.51
CA ARG A 798 2.88 -6.27 -22.75
C ARG A 798 2.96 -7.78 -22.76
N LEU A 799 1.87 -8.43 -23.17
CA LEU A 799 1.89 -9.82 -23.60
C LEU A 799 2.11 -9.85 -25.12
N LEU A 800 3.12 -10.60 -25.56
CA LEU A 800 3.56 -10.72 -26.95
C LEU A 800 3.16 -12.05 -27.58
#